data_AF-A0A7K0ZWV4-F1
#
_entry.id   AF-A0A7K0ZWV4-F1
#
_cell.length_a   1.000
_cell.length_b   1.000
_cell.length_c   1.000
_cell.angle_alpha   90.00
_cell.angle_beta   90.00
_cell.angle_gamma   90.00
#
_symmetry.space_group_name_H-M   'P 1'
#
loop_
_entity.id
_entity.type
_entity.pdbx_description
1 polymer ?
#
loop_
_entity_poly.entity_id
_entity_poly.type
_entity_poly.pdbx_seq_one_letter_code
_entity_poly.pdbx_strand_id
1 'polypeptide(L)'
;MARDLPSGRVTFAFTDVVGSTRAFAEHGEVYAAALGPLQETIARHTAAHGGAVVKTEGDGAFLAFPTAGAAVEALVAAQGEIEIAPPEGLHLRIRAGAHTGEAEPIDDDYLAFAVHVAARVSSTAGAGQLVVSQAVIDDLPAPVGTRVGEFVLKDIDGVTALWQVVGDDSPLRAQTARRTNVSATRTSFVGRDHDLRNLAKLTREPGLVTVLGPGGLGKTRLVTELALAEAPQRPGGAWLVELASVSEPTEVLPAVASVLGLSGTPSIDAVAAELRSRGEAILVVDNCEHVIESAADLAVELLERCPAVRLVCTSREPLMVSGEQVLRLTRLTGAPSAHELEDGEPVTGSTSPAQRLFIDRAQSGGAVIDRADTAAITHLCELLDGLPLALELAAAQAAHLPLAELVSGIESGELELRRRGGAARQRSLDDLVRWSLDLVPPEDRIAAQALSLLPGRFSAAMAEEILQAVPGARRLAAPRLVRQSLLDLDGDEFRMLVTVRQVARAELAAQPQLEESAHQAVFDWAVAHAPVRVAASNVSLDELRTSESAFAWGRQQSRPGIGRILLHLSYALLSRGTGGHTRDLAEGILDDPTPETLDEVRLYVAALKLVIGLGTGRDSEVDRLLGLLRITEAGDDEALHLLAASLTGSLLDRAGRYAEARAVRGVVIDAARGPEHSSLLAGELTNVGVAHHLAGEFAAAEAAYREGWAVAAPDDVNSVICRANLGELMVDTGRFEEAAEHLRAALPDARRFPVMAGAMIAELVGAEVGRGAVEQARTLARQAERELAYVVAADPSLQYVADRMREALASIDD
;
A
#
# COMPACT_ATOMS: atom_id res chain seq x y z
N MET A 1 13.84 -6.77 -82.11
CA MET A 1 15.08 -6.52 -81.35
C MET A 1 14.76 -6.90 -79.92
N ALA A 2 15.47 -7.87 -79.34
CA ALA A 2 15.30 -8.24 -77.93
C ALA A 2 15.59 -7.00 -77.06
N ARG A 3 14.75 -6.75 -76.05
CA ARG A 3 15.00 -5.66 -75.09
C ARG A 3 16.25 -6.01 -74.28
N ASP A 4 17.16 -5.06 -74.11
CA ASP A 4 18.38 -5.26 -73.30
C ASP A 4 17.99 -5.14 -71.82
N LEU A 5 17.63 -6.26 -71.19
CA LEU A 5 17.20 -6.34 -69.80
C LEU A 5 18.40 -6.58 -68.87
N PRO A 6 18.51 -5.86 -67.73
CA PRO A 6 19.55 -6.10 -66.72
C PRO A 6 19.63 -7.56 -66.23
N SER A 7 20.81 -8.03 -65.83
CA SER A 7 21.02 -9.37 -65.26
C SER A 7 22.00 -9.35 -64.09
N GLY A 8 21.97 -10.39 -63.25
CA GLY A 8 22.74 -10.46 -62.00
C GLY A 8 21.99 -9.78 -60.87
N ARG A 9 22.66 -8.86 -60.17
CA ARG A 9 22.07 -8.10 -59.06
C ARG A 9 21.26 -6.91 -59.58
N VAL A 10 19.95 -7.11 -59.75
CA VAL A 10 19.03 -6.17 -60.39
C VAL A 10 18.12 -5.52 -59.36
N THR A 11 17.86 -4.22 -59.51
CA THR A 11 16.85 -3.52 -58.70
C THR A 11 15.54 -3.43 -59.47
N PHE A 12 14.52 -4.11 -58.95
CA PHE A 12 13.17 -4.09 -59.48
C PHE A 12 12.35 -3.02 -58.79
N ALA A 13 11.52 -2.31 -59.56
CA ALA A 13 10.58 -1.34 -59.02
C ALA A 13 9.19 -1.49 -59.64
N PHE A 14 8.18 -1.22 -58.82
CA PHE A 14 6.78 -1.18 -59.26
C PHE A 14 6.18 0.16 -58.91
N THR A 15 5.48 0.76 -59.86
CA THR A 15 4.67 1.97 -59.66
C THR A 15 3.21 1.67 -59.93
N ASP A 16 2.29 2.38 -59.25
CA ASP A 16 0.85 2.21 -59.42
C ASP A 16 0.10 3.52 -59.06
N VAL A 17 -1.04 3.81 -59.69
CA VAL A 17 -1.81 5.03 -59.39
C VAL A 17 -2.76 4.77 -58.23
N VAL A 18 -2.63 5.56 -57.16
CA VAL A 18 -3.48 5.36 -55.98
C VAL A 18 -4.88 5.93 -56.21
N GLY A 19 -5.89 5.05 -56.13
CA GLY A 19 -7.30 5.45 -56.28
C GLY A 19 -7.77 5.52 -57.72
N SER A 20 -7.08 4.88 -58.65
CA SER A 20 -7.39 4.84 -60.07
C SER A 20 -8.81 4.40 -60.43
N THR A 21 -9.36 3.40 -59.74
CA THR A 21 -10.75 2.97 -59.97
C THR A 21 -11.76 4.10 -59.70
N ARG A 22 -11.54 4.89 -58.64
CA ARG A 22 -12.39 6.04 -58.31
C ARG A 22 -12.17 7.17 -59.30
N ALA A 23 -10.90 7.48 -59.62
CA ALA A 23 -10.57 8.52 -60.59
C ALA A 23 -11.15 8.21 -61.98
N PHE A 24 -11.12 6.95 -62.42
CA PHE A 24 -11.76 6.50 -63.66
C PHE A 24 -13.29 6.64 -63.60
N ALA A 25 -13.93 6.29 -62.48
CA ALA A 25 -15.37 6.42 -62.31
C ALA A 25 -15.85 7.89 -62.28
N GLU A 26 -15.06 8.79 -61.68
CA GLU A 26 -15.40 10.20 -61.51
C GLU A 26 -15.03 11.05 -62.73
N HIS A 27 -13.94 10.72 -63.43
CA HIS A 27 -13.36 11.56 -64.48
C HIS A 27 -13.26 10.89 -65.86
N GLY A 28 -13.59 9.59 -65.98
CA GLY A 28 -13.80 8.89 -67.24
C GLY A 28 -12.72 9.11 -68.29
N GLU A 29 -13.08 9.79 -69.38
CA GLU A 29 -12.18 10.09 -70.51
C GLU A 29 -10.97 10.95 -70.10
N VAL A 30 -11.11 11.85 -69.12
CA VAL A 30 -10.00 12.69 -68.63
C VAL A 30 -8.95 11.85 -67.91
N TYR A 31 -9.37 10.82 -67.16
CA TYR A 31 -8.43 9.88 -66.57
C TYR A 31 -7.68 9.08 -67.65
N ALA A 32 -8.40 8.60 -68.68
CA ALA A 32 -7.80 7.84 -69.76
C ALA A 32 -6.76 8.66 -70.55
N ALA A 33 -7.03 9.95 -70.77
CA ALA A 33 -6.11 10.87 -71.44
C ALA A 33 -4.90 11.24 -70.56
N ALA A 34 -5.08 11.35 -69.24
CA ALA A 34 -4.00 11.58 -68.26
C ALA A 34 -3.00 10.40 -68.13
N LEU A 35 -3.42 9.17 -68.48
CA LEU A 35 -2.59 7.98 -68.27
C LEU A 35 -1.39 7.88 -69.22
N GLY A 36 -1.54 8.31 -70.48
CA GLY A 36 -0.47 8.30 -71.47
C GLY A 36 0.74 9.16 -71.05
N PRO A 37 0.55 10.46 -70.75
CA PRO A 37 1.62 11.34 -70.27
C PRO A 37 2.27 10.85 -68.96
N LEU A 38 1.50 10.24 -68.06
CA LEU A 38 2.02 9.64 -66.84
C LEU A 38 2.99 8.49 -67.16
N GLN A 39 2.57 7.56 -68.01
CA GLN A 39 3.38 6.42 -68.44
C GLN A 39 4.63 6.87 -69.22
N GLU A 40 4.51 7.90 -70.07
CA GLU A 40 5.65 8.51 -70.75
C GLU A 40 6.65 9.12 -69.78
N THR A 41 6.19 9.79 -68.72
CA THR A 41 7.06 10.36 -67.68
C THR A 41 7.84 9.27 -66.97
N ILE A 42 7.17 8.21 -66.53
CA ILE A 42 7.81 7.05 -65.88
C ILE A 42 8.81 6.38 -66.84
N ALA A 43 8.42 6.14 -68.09
CA ALA A 43 9.27 5.49 -69.08
C ALA A 43 10.51 6.35 -69.42
N ARG A 44 10.35 7.67 -69.55
CA ARG A 44 11.43 8.61 -69.84
C ARG A 44 12.46 8.65 -68.71
N HIS A 45 12.02 8.78 -67.45
CA HIS A 45 12.93 8.77 -66.31
C HIS A 45 13.58 7.40 -66.11
N THR A 46 12.86 6.31 -66.35
CA THR A 46 13.42 4.96 -66.33
C THR A 46 14.56 4.81 -67.34
N ALA A 47 14.33 5.18 -68.60
CA ALA A 47 15.34 5.10 -69.65
C ALA A 47 16.53 6.05 -69.42
N ALA A 48 16.28 7.27 -68.91
CA ALA A 48 17.32 8.25 -68.61
C ALA A 48 18.34 7.76 -67.57
N HIS A 49 17.93 6.86 -66.68
CA HIS A 49 18.79 6.25 -65.66
C HIS A 49 19.21 4.82 -66.02
N GLY A 50 19.14 4.45 -67.30
CA GLY A 50 19.59 3.14 -67.79
C GLY A 50 18.73 1.95 -67.34
N GLY A 51 17.50 2.21 -66.88
CA GLY A 51 16.51 1.18 -66.59
C GLY A 51 15.68 0.80 -67.81
N ALA A 52 14.93 -0.29 -67.67
CA ALA A 52 13.99 -0.78 -68.67
C ALA A 52 12.58 -0.89 -68.10
N VAL A 53 11.58 -0.44 -68.87
CA VAL A 53 10.17 -0.74 -68.61
C VAL A 53 9.90 -2.15 -69.14
N VAL A 54 9.74 -3.11 -68.24
CA VAL A 54 9.52 -4.53 -68.58
C VAL A 54 8.12 -4.68 -69.16
N LYS A 55 7.11 -4.25 -68.40
CA LYS A 55 5.71 -4.21 -68.85
C LYS A 55 4.91 -3.16 -68.09
N THR A 56 3.76 -2.82 -68.66
CA THR A 56 2.76 -1.92 -68.08
C THR A 56 1.43 -2.67 -68.01
N GLU A 57 0.81 -2.72 -66.84
CA GLU A 57 -0.48 -3.39 -66.62
C GLU A 57 -1.48 -2.35 -66.11
N GLY A 58 -2.39 -1.91 -66.99
CA GLY A 58 -3.30 -0.81 -66.69
C GLY A 58 -2.54 0.49 -66.43
N ASP A 59 -2.60 0.96 -65.20
CA ASP A 59 -1.96 2.16 -64.66
C ASP A 59 -0.67 1.89 -63.88
N GLY A 60 -0.31 0.62 -63.69
CA GLY A 60 0.94 0.21 -63.06
C GLY A 60 2.07 -0.06 -64.05
N ALA A 61 3.31 0.15 -63.61
CA ALA A 61 4.51 -0.16 -64.39
C ALA A 61 5.47 -1.06 -63.61
N PHE A 62 6.02 -2.07 -64.31
CA PHE A 62 7.09 -2.93 -63.83
C PHE A 62 8.42 -2.51 -64.46
N LEU A 63 9.37 -2.10 -63.63
CA LEU A 63 10.64 -1.50 -64.01
C LEU A 63 11.81 -2.36 -63.51
N ALA A 64 12.89 -2.42 -64.27
CA ALA A 64 14.14 -3.07 -63.89
C ALA A 64 15.33 -2.13 -64.11
N PHE A 65 16.23 -2.04 -63.14
CA PHE A 65 17.40 -1.17 -63.18
C PHE A 65 18.68 -1.96 -62.88
N PRO A 66 19.81 -1.60 -63.52
CA PRO A 66 21.08 -2.27 -63.29
C PRO A 66 21.69 -1.96 -61.92
N THR A 67 21.24 -0.92 -61.22
CA THR A 67 21.73 -0.55 -59.87
C THR A 67 20.62 0.05 -59.01
N ALA A 68 20.79 -0.03 -57.68
CA ALA A 68 19.91 0.57 -56.69
C ALA A 68 19.83 2.10 -56.81
N GLY A 69 20.97 2.76 -57.05
CA GLY A 69 21.05 4.22 -57.22
C GLY A 69 20.20 4.70 -58.40
N ALA A 70 20.35 4.05 -59.56
CA ALA A 70 19.58 4.37 -60.76
C ALA A 70 18.07 4.24 -60.54
N ALA A 71 17.63 3.19 -59.83
CA ALA A 71 16.21 2.99 -59.53
C ALA A 71 15.66 4.10 -58.62
N VAL A 72 16.36 4.43 -57.55
CA VAL A 72 15.91 5.46 -56.59
C VAL A 72 15.87 6.84 -57.26
N GLU A 73 16.92 7.23 -57.98
CA GLU A 73 16.99 8.52 -58.68
C GLU A 73 15.88 8.66 -59.73
N ALA A 74 15.64 7.62 -60.54
CA ALA A 74 14.58 7.62 -61.54
C ALA A 74 13.18 7.77 -60.92
N LEU A 75 12.91 7.04 -59.84
CA LEU A 75 11.61 7.09 -59.16
C LEU A 75 11.38 8.44 -58.46
N VAL A 76 12.40 8.98 -57.79
CA VAL A 76 12.35 10.32 -57.17
C VAL A 76 12.08 11.39 -58.23
N ALA A 77 12.80 11.34 -59.36
CA ALA A 77 12.64 12.31 -60.45
C ALA A 77 11.27 12.22 -61.11
N ALA A 78 10.78 11.01 -61.40
CA ALA A 78 9.44 10.80 -61.95
C ALA A 78 8.36 11.32 -61.02
N GLN A 79 8.44 10.97 -59.73
CA GLN A 79 7.45 11.35 -58.73
C GLN A 79 7.43 12.86 -58.48
N GLY A 80 8.60 13.51 -58.44
CA GLY A 80 8.70 14.96 -58.32
C GLY A 80 8.07 15.70 -59.51
N GLU A 81 8.29 15.21 -60.74
CA GLU A 81 7.71 15.84 -61.93
C GLU A 81 6.20 15.68 -61.99
N ILE A 82 5.68 14.48 -61.68
CA ILE A 82 4.23 14.21 -61.65
C ILE A 82 3.52 15.09 -60.62
N GLU A 83 4.16 15.37 -59.49
CA GLU A 83 3.58 16.23 -58.44
C GLU A 83 3.62 17.73 -58.83
N ILE A 84 4.67 18.19 -59.53
CA ILE A 84 4.83 19.59 -59.97
C ILE A 84 3.96 19.92 -61.20
N ALA A 85 3.86 18.98 -62.14
CA ALA A 85 3.18 19.15 -63.42
C ALA A 85 2.23 17.96 -63.66
N PRO A 86 1.04 17.96 -63.03
CA PRO A 86 0.10 16.85 -63.13
C PRO A 86 -0.39 16.64 -64.57
N PRO A 87 -0.55 15.39 -65.04
CA PRO A 87 -1.10 15.09 -66.36
C PRO A 87 -2.51 15.68 -66.54
N GLU A 88 -2.74 16.42 -67.63
CA GLU A 88 -4.04 17.04 -68.00
C GLU A 88 -4.81 17.72 -66.84
N GLY A 89 -4.11 18.31 -65.86
CA GLY A 89 -4.74 18.98 -64.71
C GLY A 89 -5.42 18.04 -63.70
N LEU A 90 -5.26 16.72 -63.85
CA LEU A 90 -5.72 15.71 -62.91
C LEU A 90 -4.54 15.30 -62.00
N HIS A 91 -4.62 15.62 -60.72
CA HIS A 91 -3.58 15.25 -59.75
C HIS A 91 -3.60 13.73 -59.46
N LEU A 92 -2.97 12.94 -60.33
CA LEU A 92 -2.73 11.51 -60.15
C LEU A 92 -1.48 11.29 -59.31
N ARG A 93 -1.62 10.71 -58.12
CA ARG A 93 -0.48 10.37 -57.25
C ARG A 93 -0.12 8.91 -57.42
N ILE A 94 1.15 8.66 -57.74
CA ILE A 94 1.69 7.31 -57.81
C ILE A 94 2.18 6.85 -56.43
N ARG A 95 2.08 5.55 -56.18
CA ARG A 95 2.87 4.86 -55.16
C ARG A 95 4.00 4.11 -55.87
N ALA A 96 5.15 4.04 -55.25
CA ALA A 96 6.30 3.35 -55.79
C ALA A 96 7.02 2.51 -54.72
N GLY A 97 7.60 1.40 -55.14
CA GLY A 97 8.56 0.72 -54.28
C GLY A 97 9.53 -0.18 -55.01
N ALA A 98 10.69 -0.40 -54.39
CA ALA A 98 11.82 -1.07 -55.00
C ALA A 98 12.52 -2.08 -54.06
N HIS A 99 13.06 -3.14 -54.67
CA HIS A 99 13.85 -4.16 -54.01
C HIS A 99 14.98 -4.65 -54.94
N THR A 100 16.16 -4.92 -54.36
CA THR A 100 17.31 -5.46 -55.09
C THR A 100 17.50 -6.94 -54.78
N GLY A 101 17.76 -7.74 -55.81
CA GLY A 101 18.16 -9.13 -55.65
C GLY A 101 18.71 -9.74 -56.95
N GLU A 102 19.14 -11.00 -56.87
CA GLU A 102 19.67 -11.72 -58.02
C GLU A 102 18.55 -12.15 -58.97
N ALA A 103 18.75 -11.92 -60.28
CA ALA A 103 17.82 -12.32 -61.33
C ALA A 103 18.50 -12.45 -62.70
N GLU A 104 17.98 -13.36 -63.52
CA GLU A 104 18.30 -13.46 -64.94
C GLU A 104 17.02 -13.22 -65.76
N PRO A 105 17.09 -12.45 -66.86
CA PRO A 105 15.93 -12.22 -67.73
C PRO A 105 15.58 -13.51 -68.49
N ILE A 106 14.28 -13.75 -68.66
CA ILE A 106 13.73 -14.86 -69.45
C ILE A 106 12.82 -14.25 -70.52
N ASP A 107 13.23 -14.37 -71.79
CA ASP A 107 12.64 -13.67 -72.92
C ASP A 107 12.60 -12.15 -72.69
N ASP A 108 11.42 -11.54 -72.64
CA ASP A 108 11.21 -10.10 -72.37
C ASP A 108 10.65 -9.85 -70.94
N ASP A 109 10.83 -10.79 -69.99
CA ASP A 109 10.33 -10.70 -68.60
C ASP A 109 11.34 -11.28 -67.56
N TYR A 110 10.95 -11.33 -66.28
CA TYR A 110 11.73 -11.91 -65.19
C TYR A 110 10.93 -12.93 -64.38
N LEU A 111 11.57 -14.05 -64.03
CA LEU A 111 11.06 -15.02 -63.06
C LEU A 111 12.03 -15.15 -61.89
N ALA A 112 12.01 -14.17 -60.98
CA ALA A 112 12.88 -14.14 -59.80
C ALA A 112 12.10 -13.77 -58.54
N PHE A 113 12.49 -14.34 -57.39
CA PHE A 113 11.85 -14.05 -56.10
C PHE A 113 11.89 -12.55 -55.75
N ALA A 114 12.97 -11.87 -56.13
CA ALA A 114 13.14 -10.43 -55.94
C ALA A 114 12.03 -9.58 -56.62
N VAL A 115 11.44 -10.07 -57.72
CA VAL A 115 10.31 -9.40 -58.39
C VAL A 115 9.07 -9.43 -57.48
N HIS A 116 8.80 -10.57 -56.85
CA HIS A 116 7.68 -10.70 -55.91
C HIS A 116 7.86 -9.81 -54.67
N VAL A 117 9.08 -9.75 -54.13
CA VAL A 117 9.40 -8.86 -53.00
C VAL A 117 9.23 -7.40 -53.40
N ALA A 118 9.75 -6.97 -54.56
CA ALA A 118 9.60 -5.60 -55.06
C ALA A 118 8.13 -5.18 -55.20
N ALA A 119 7.29 -6.06 -55.76
CA ALA A 119 5.85 -5.83 -55.88
C ALA A 119 5.18 -5.67 -54.49
N ARG A 120 5.58 -6.49 -53.51
CA ARG A 120 5.07 -6.38 -52.14
C ARG A 120 5.54 -5.12 -51.43
N VAL A 121 6.81 -4.73 -51.60
CA VAL A 121 7.34 -3.44 -51.09
C VAL A 121 6.53 -2.27 -51.65
N SER A 122 6.31 -2.22 -52.97
CA SER A 122 5.48 -1.18 -53.60
C SER A 122 4.05 -1.17 -53.07
N SER A 123 3.45 -2.34 -52.82
CA SER A 123 2.08 -2.41 -52.28
C SER A 123 1.94 -1.81 -50.88
N THR A 124 3.03 -1.69 -50.12
CA THR A 124 3.06 -1.05 -48.80
C THR A 124 3.00 0.48 -48.90
N ALA A 125 3.37 1.07 -50.04
CA ALA A 125 3.38 2.51 -50.21
C ALA A 125 1.94 3.07 -50.39
N GLY A 126 1.71 4.23 -49.77
CA GLY A 126 0.54 5.09 -49.96
C GLY A 126 0.70 6.05 -51.13
N ALA A 127 -0.31 6.92 -51.34
CA ALA A 127 -0.31 7.89 -52.42
C ALA A 127 0.86 8.88 -52.29
N GLY A 128 1.69 8.98 -53.31
CA GLY A 128 2.85 9.86 -53.30
C GLY A 128 3.99 9.38 -52.38
N GLN A 129 4.03 8.10 -52.04
CA GLN A 129 5.14 7.50 -51.30
C GLN A 129 6.07 6.65 -52.19
N LEU A 130 7.37 6.74 -51.95
CA LEU A 130 8.41 5.84 -52.47
C LEU A 130 9.04 5.08 -51.31
N VAL A 131 8.86 3.76 -51.31
CA VAL A 131 9.35 2.87 -50.25
C VAL A 131 10.36 1.87 -50.82
N VAL A 132 11.50 1.70 -50.16
CA VAL A 132 12.53 0.74 -50.58
C VAL A 132 12.85 -0.25 -49.47
N SER A 133 13.21 -1.48 -49.84
CA SER A 133 13.70 -2.46 -48.88
C SER A 133 15.13 -2.15 -48.39
N GLN A 134 15.53 -2.72 -47.26
CA GLN A 134 16.91 -2.65 -46.76
C GLN A 134 17.95 -3.08 -47.81
N ALA A 135 17.65 -4.08 -48.65
CA ALA A 135 18.56 -4.53 -49.71
C ALA A 135 18.89 -3.44 -50.75
N VAL A 136 17.97 -2.48 -50.98
CA VAL A 136 18.26 -1.32 -51.84
C VAL A 136 19.22 -0.38 -51.11
N ILE A 137 19.00 -0.13 -49.81
CA ILE A 137 19.85 0.74 -48.99
C ILE A 137 21.27 0.17 -48.85
N ASP A 138 21.41 -1.14 -48.68
CA ASP A 138 22.70 -1.81 -48.53
C ASP A 138 23.55 -1.72 -49.81
N ASP A 139 22.91 -1.59 -50.98
CA ASP A 139 23.55 -1.47 -52.27
C ASP A 139 23.82 0.01 -52.69
N LEU A 140 23.49 0.99 -51.83
CA LEU A 140 23.78 2.40 -52.05
C LEU A 140 25.08 2.82 -51.33
N PRO A 141 25.82 3.81 -51.87
CA PRO A 141 27.03 4.34 -51.22
C PRO A 141 26.73 5.07 -49.90
N ALA A 142 25.50 5.56 -49.73
CA ALA A 142 25.00 6.16 -48.50
C ALA A 142 23.48 5.90 -48.38
N PRO A 143 22.94 5.72 -47.16
CA PRO A 143 21.52 5.52 -46.97
C PRO A 143 20.73 6.78 -47.35
N VAL A 144 19.61 6.57 -48.03
CA VAL A 144 18.68 7.63 -48.46
C VAL A 144 17.31 7.42 -47.82
N GLY A 145 16.68 8.52 -47.40
CA GLY A 145 15.38 8.47 -46.73
C GLY A 145 15.44 8.12 -45.24
N THR A 146 14.29 7.81 -44.65
CA THR A 146 14.12 7.48 -43.23
C THR A 146 13.70 6.03 -43.07
N ARG A 147 14.34 5.29 -42.16
CA ARG A 147 13.91 3.93 -41.81
C ARG A 147 12.54 3.98 -41.13
N VAL A 148 11.54 3.33 -41.71
CA VAL A 148 10.15 3.36 -41.22
C VAL A 148 9.86 2.22 -40.25
N GLY A 149 10.55 1.09 -40.40
CA GLY A 149 10.42 -0.06 -39.49
C GLY A 149 10.59 -1.39 -40.20
N GLU A 150 10.23 -2.46 -39.50
CA GLU A 150 10.18 -3.83 -40.03
C GLU A 150 8.72 -4.22 -40.27
N PHE A 151 8.45 -4.82 -41.42
CA PHE A 151 7.11 -5.16 -41.88
C PHE A 151 7.03 -6.61 -42.32
N VAL A 152 5.88 -7.24 -42.05
CA VAL A 152 5.53 -8.53 -42.64
C VAL A 152 4.90 -8.23 -43.99
N LEU A 153 5.55 -8.72 -45.04
CA LEU A 153 5.06 -8.59 -46.41
C LEU A 153 4.19 -9.79 -46.77
N LYS A 154 3.06 -9.55 -47.45
CA LYS A 154 2.14 -10.61 -47.82
C LYS A 154 2.83 -11.66 -48.70
N ASP A 155 2.72 -12.94 -48.33
CA ASP A 155 3.28 -14.11 -49.03
C ASP A 155 4.82 -14.11 -49.13
N ILE A 156 5.51 -13.33 -48.30
CA ILE A 156 6.98 -13.32 -48.20
C ILE A 156 7.34 -13.76 -46.77
N ASP A 157 8.16 -14.81 -46.67
CA ASP A 157 8.60 -15.32 -45.38
C ASP A 157 9.57 -14.33 -44.71
N GLY A 158 9.36 -14.10 -43.42
CA GLY A 158 10.19 -13.21 -42.59
C GLY A 158 9.74 -11.75 -42.56
N VAL A 159 10.59 -10.90 -41.99
CA VAL A 159 10.34 -9.45 -41.86
C VAL A 159 11.25 -8.68 -42.81
N THR A 160 10.70 -7.65 -43.43
CA THR A 160 11.45 -6.76 -44.33
C THR A 160 11.56 -5.38 -43.69
N ALA A 161 12.78 -4.90 -43.47
CA ALA A 161 13.02 -3.52 -43.09
C ALA A 161 12.77 -2.59 -44.29
N LEU A 162 11.91 -1.59 -44.10
CA LEU A 162 11.49 -0.64 -45.13
C LEU A 162 11.97 0.77 -44.80
N TRP A 163 12.36 1.50 -45.84
CA TRP A 163 12.80 2.88 -45.82
C TRP A 163 11.92 3.73 -46.73
N GLN A 164 11.52 4.91 -46.26
CA GLN A 164 10.76 5.87 -47.06
C GLN A 164 11.71 6.92 -47.60
N VAL A 165 11.79 6.99 -48.93
CA VAL A 165 12.65 7.94 -49.65
C VAL A 165 11.87 9.21 -50.02
N VAL A 166 10.61 9.08 -50.42
CA VAL A 166 9.68 10.18 -50.73
C VAL A 166 8.34 9.90 -50.07
N GLY A 167 7.69 10.93 -49.53
CA GLY A 167 6.37 10.81 -48.90
C GLY A 167 6.22 11.66 -47.64
N ASP A 168 4.98 11.81 -47.17
CA ASP A 168 4.66 12.39 -45.86
C ASP A 168 4.70 11.32 -44.74
N ASP A 169 4.41 11.71 -43.50
CA ASP A 169 4.39 10.81 -42.34
C ASP A 169 3.17 9.85 -42.30
N SER A 170 2.41 9.73 -43.39
CA SER A 170 1.29 8.78 -43.46
C SER A 170 1.80 7.34 -43.31
N PRO A 171 1.08 6.48 -42.54
CA PRO A 171 1.53 5.12 -42.30
C PRO A 171 1.53 4.27 -43.57
N LEU A 172 2.52 3.39 -43.68
CA LEU A 172 2.57 2.39 -44.74
C LEU A 172 1.39 1.41 -44.64
N ARG A 173 0.96 0.89 -45.78
CA ARG A 173 -0.13 -0.09 -45.96
C ARG A 173 0.35 -1.53 -45.75
N ALA A 174 1.10 -1.77 -44.68
CA ALA A 174 1.59 -3.09 -44.32
C ALA A 174 1.56 -3.34 -42.81
N GLN A 175 1.51 -4.60 -42.41
CA GLN A 175 1.54 -4.98 -41.01
C GLN A 175 2.96 -4.83 -40.48
N THR A 176 3.17 -3.91 -39.54
CA THR A 176 4.44 -3.79 -38.81
C THR A 176 4.73 -5.10 -38.07
N ALA A 177 5.97 -5.56 -38.12
CA ALA A 177 6.46 -6.65 -37.30
C ALA A 177 6.46 -6.19 -35.83
N ARG A 178 5.35 -6.46 -35.13
CA ARG A 178 5.23 -6.09 -33.71
C ARG A 178 6.18 -6.98 -32.91
N ARG A 179 7.07 -6.36 -32.14
CA ARG A 179 7.92 -7.05 -31.15
C ARG A 179 7.22 -7.16 -29.78
N THR A 180 5.97 -6.73 -29.69
CA THR A 180 5.13 -6.90 -28.50
C THR A 180 3.65 -6.78 -28.86
N ASN A 181 2.78 -7.48 -28.13
CA ASN A 181 1.33 -7.28 -28.17
C ASN A 181 0.84 -6.23 -27.14
N VAL A 182 1.75 -5.66 -26.34
CA VAL A 182 1.44 -4.66 -25.32
C VAL A 182 1.31 -3.27 -25.94
N SER A 183 0.29 -2.51 -25.54
CA SER A 183 0.10 -1.12 -25.96
C SER A 183 0.62 -0.15 -24.90
N ALA A 184 1.07 1.03 -25.33
CA ALA A 184 1.50 2.09 -24.42
C ALA A 184 0.37 2.44 -23.42
N THR A 185 0.74 2.50 -22.15
CA THR A 185 -0.17 2.83 -21.05
C THR A 185 -0.47 4.33 -21.04
N ARG A 186 -1.73 4.72 -20.78
CA ARG A 186 -2.18 6.13 -20.84
C ARG A 186 -2.01 6.92 -19.54
N THR A 187 -1.62 6.24 -18.47
CA THR A 187 -1.36 6.83 -17.15
C THR A 187 0.12 6.75 -16.84
N SER A 188 0.66 7.66 -16.05
CA SER A 188 2.08 7.64 -15.65
C SER A 188 2.40 6.42 -14.76
N PHE A 189 3.64 5.94 -14.80
CA PHE A 189 4.12 4.89 -13.90
C PHE A 189 4.80 5.53 -12.69
N VAL A 190 4.23 5.35 -11.48
CA VAL A 190 4.61 6.13 -10.29
C VAL A 190 5.01 5.19 -9.14
N GLY A 191 6.12 5.51 -8.48
CA GLY A 191 6.50 4.93 -7.18
C GLY A 191 7.06 3.51 -7.24
N ARG A 192 7.44 3.02 -8.43
CA ARG A 192 7.80 1.62 -8.70
C ARG A 192 9.08 1.46 -9.52
N ASP A 193 9.87 2.53 -9.63
CA ASP A 193 11.10 2.56 -10.45
C ASP A 193 12.15 1.56 -9.97
N HIS A 194 12.26 1.37 -8.65
CA HIS A 194 13.18 0.39 -8.07
C HIS A 194 12.78 -1.05 -8.42
N ASP A 195 11.50 -1.39 -8.28
CA ASP A 195 10.98 -2.71 -8.61
C ASP A 195 11.15 -3.04 -10.11
N LEU A 196 10.92 -2.05 -10.99
CA LEU A 196 11.14 -2.23 -12.42
C LEU A 196 12.61 -2.47 -12.74
N ARG A 197 13.54 -1.72 -12.11
CA ARG A 197 14.98 -1.95 -12.26
C ARG A 197 15.40 -3.33 -11.75
N ASN A 198 14.83 -3.80 -10.65
CA ASN A 198 15.14 -5.13 -10.12
C ASN A 198 14.58 -6.22 -11.03
N LEU A 199 13.35 -6.08 -11.51
CA LEU A 199 12.77 -7.03 -12.46
C LEU A 199 13.57 -7.09 -13.77
N ALA A 200 14.01 -5.94 -14.29
CA ALA A 200 14.89 -5.87 -15.46
C ALA A 200 16.25 -6.54 -15.21
N LYS A 201 16.81 -6.42 -14.00
CA LYS A 201 18.05 -7.13 -13.63
C LYS A 201 17.86 -8.65 -13.56
N LEU A 202 16.78 -9.11 -12.95
CA LEU A 202 16.47 -10.54 -12.83
C LEU A 202 16.18 -11.18 -14.20
N THR A 203 15.71 -10.39 -15.17
CA THR A 203 15.43 -10.83 -16.55
C THR A 203 16.60 -10.58 -17.53
N ARG A 204 17.82 -10.33 -17.03
CA ARG A 204 19.02 -10.25 -17.89
C ARG A 204 19.39 -11.61 -18.46
N GLU A 205 19.42 -12.63 -17.62
CA GLU A 205 19.73 -14.01 -18.02
C GLU A 205 18.43 -14.80 -18.28
N PRO A 206 18.44 -15.81 -19.17
CA PRO A 206 17.33 -16.75 -19.33
C PRO A 206 16.97 -17.46 -18.02
N GLY A 207 15.68 -17.64 -17.77
CA GLY A 207 15.17 -18.19 -16.52
C GLY A 207 13.72 -17.81 -16.25
N LEU A 208 13.25 -18.11 -15.04
CA LEU A 208 11.91 -17.79 -14.56
C LEU A 208 11.97 -16.80 -13.40
N VAL A 209 11.26 -15.69 -13.57
CA VAL A 209 11.01 -14.71 -12.51
C VAL A 209 9.53 -14.64 -12.21
N THR A 210 9.13 -14.83 -10.96
CA THR A 210 7.73 -14.64 -10.51
C THR A 210 7.62 -13.35 -9.73
N VAL A 211 6.86 -12.39 -10.27
CA VAL A 211 6.44 -11.18 -9.57
C VAL A 211 5.29 -11.55 -8.64
N LEU A 212 5.57 -11.51 -7.35
CA LEU A 212 4.69 -11.99 -6.29
C LEU A 212 4.03 -10.84 -5.53
N GLY A 213 2.76 -10.99 -5.18
CA GLY A 213 2.11 -10.13 -4.20
C GLY A 213 0.58 -10.15 -4.29
N PRO A 214 -0.13 -9.49 -3.35
CA PRO A 214 -1.58 -9.42 -3.36
C PRO A 214 -2.18 -8.82 -4.64
N GLY A 215 -3.49 -9.03 -4.82
CA GLY A 215 -4.27 -8.30 -5.81
C GLY A 215 -4.17 -6.78 -5.58
N GLY A 216 -4.23 -5.99 -6.65
CA GLY A 216 -4.24 -4.52 -6.52
C GLY A 216 -2.89 -3.87 -6.21
N LEU A 217 -1.82 -4.65 -6.02
CA LEU A 217 -0.46 -4.11 -5.94
C LEU A 217 0.06 -3.58 -7.27
N GLY A 218 -0.53 -3.88 -8.42
CA GLY A 218 0.00 -3.43 -9.72
C GLY A 218 1.09 -4.32 -10.31
N LYS A 219 1.05 -5.63 -10.03
CA LYS A 219 1.92 -6.64 -10.67
C LYS A 219 1.82 -6.59 -12.20
N THR A 220 0.59 -6.63 -12.73
CA THR A 220 0.29 -6.49 -14.16
C THR A 220 0.91 -5.21 -14.73
N ARG A 221 0.78 -4.08 -14.02
CA ARG A 221 1.36 -2.82 -14.46
C ARG A 221 2.89 -2.89 -14.53
N LEU A 222 3.54 -3.46 -13.53
CA LEU A 222 5.00 -3.63 -13.49
C LEU A 222 5.51 -4.48 -14.67
N VAL A 223 4.89 -5.64 -14.93
CA VAL A 223 5.32 -6.52 -16.03
C VAL A 223 4.97 -5.95 -17.41
N THR A 224 3.92 -5.13 -17.50
CA THR A 224 3.58 -4.36 -18.72
C THR A 224 4.66 -3.33 -19.04
N GLU A 225 5.11 -2.55 -18.03
CA GLU A 225 6.20 -1.58 -18.21
C GLU A 225 7.53 -2.28 -18.56
N LEU A 226 7.80 -3.44 -17.94
CA LEU A 226 8.93 -4.28 -18.35
C LEU A 226 8.82 -4.67 -19.83
N ALA A 227 7.69 -5.23 -20.26
CA ALA A 227 7.51 -5.66 -21.64
C ALA A 227 7.70 -4.51 -22.64
N LEU A 228 7.16 -3.32 -22.34
CA LEU A 228 7.33 -2.13 -23.18
C LEU A 228 8.80 -1.66 -23.25
N ALA A 229 9.51 -1.65 -22.12
CA ALA A 229 10.91 -1.23 -22.06
C ALA A 229 11.86 -2.23 -22.75
N GLU A 230 11.54 -3.52 -22.66
CA GLU A 230 12.42 -4.61 -23.08
C GLU A 230 12.18 -5.08 -24.51
N ALA A 231 10.98 -4.86 -25.08
CA ALA A 231 10.65 -5.28 -26.45
C ALA A 231 11.58 -4.69 -27.54
N PRO A 232 12.01 -3.41 -27.48
CA PRO A 232 12.96 -2.87 -28.44
C PRO A 232 14.38 -3.43 -28.28
N GLN A 233 14.74 -3.87 -27.07
CA GLN A 233 16.09 -4.32 -26.72
C GLN A 233 16.34 -5.78 -27.09
N ARG A 234 15.29 -6.56 -27.37
CA ARG A 234 15.38 -7.99 -27.68
C ARG A 234 14.93 -8.30 -29.12
N PRO A 235 15.72 -9.09 -29.89
CA PRO A 235 15.34 -9.54 -31.23
C PRO A 235 13.97 -10.23 -31.29
N GLY A 236 13.66 -11.09 -30.30
CA GLY A 236 12.41 -11.83 -30.20
C GLY A 236 11.27 -11.08 -29.53
N GLY A 237 11.53 -9.88 -29.00
CA GLY A 237 10.52 -9.02 -28.39
C GLY A 237 10.07 -9.43 -26.98
N ALA A 238 8.95 -8.85 -26.54
CA ALA A 238 8.31 -9.16 -25.26
C ALA A 238 6.80 -9.36 -25.43
N TRP A 239 6.28 -10.51 -24.98
CA TRP A 239 4.91 -10.96 -25.26
C TRP A 239 4.16 -11.17 -23.96
N LEU A 240 2.97 -10.56 -23.82
CA LEU A 240 2.12 -10.66 -22.65
C LEU A 240 0.96 -11.62 -22.89
N VAL A 241 0.87 -12.66 -22.08
CA VAL A 241 -0.25 -13.62 -22.06
C VAL A 241 -1.06 -13.34 -20.79
N GLU A 242 -2.25 -12.79 -20.96
CA GLU A 242 -3.16 -12.51 -19.85
C GLU A 242 -4.02 -13.75 -19.56
N LEU A 243 -3.82 -14.41 -18.41
CA LEU A 243 -4.62 -15.57 -18.02
C LEU A 243 -5.90 -15.19 -17.27
N ALA A 244 -6.17 -13.90 -17.02
CA ALA A 244 -7.31 -13.48 -16.20
C ALA A 244 -8.67 -14.00 -16.69
N SER A 245 -8.86 -14.22 -18.00
CA SER A 245 -10.07 -14.78 -18.60
C SER A 245 -10.06 -16.30 -18.78
N VAL A 246 -8.92 -16.95 -18.54
CA VAL A 246 -8.82 -18.41 -18.59
C VAL A 246 -9.58 -18.99 -17.42
N SER A 247 -10.46 -19.96 -17.69
CA SER A 247 -11.27 -20.59 -16.65
C SER A 247 -10.84 -22.03 -16.41
N GLU A 248 -10.36 -22.72 -17.45
CA GLU A 248 -9.93 -24.10 -17.37
C GLU A 248 -8.40 -24.22 -17.51
N PRO A 249 -7.72 -25.05 -16.69
CA PRO A 249 -6.27 -25.23 -16.76
C PRO A 249 -5.74 -25.68 -18.13
N THR A 250 -6.59 -26.31 -18.95
CA THR A 250 -6.26 -26.77 -20.32
C THR A 250 -6.20 -25.64 -21.35
N GLU A 251 -6.72 -24.44 -21.04
CA GLU A 251 -6.75 -23.29 -21.95
C GLU A 251 -5.49 -22.42 -21.90
N VAL A 252 -4.58 -22.67 -20.95
CA VAL A 252 -3.33 -21.91 -20.78
C VAL A 252 -2.45 -21.99 -22.03
N LEU A 253 -2.19 -23.20 -22.55
CA LEU A 253 -1.37 -23.38 -23.76
C LEU A 253 -2.00 -22.75 -25.02
N PRO A 254 -3.31 -22.93 -25.28
CA PRO A 254 -4.02 -22.17 -26.32
C PRO A 254 -3.88 -20.65 -26.21
N ALA A 255 -3.94 -20.09 -25.00
CA ALA A 255 -3.78 -18.65 -24.79
C ALA A 255 -2.39 -18.15 -25.22
N VAL A 256 -1.34 -18.90 -24.87
CA VAL A 256 0.05 -18.60 -25.29
C VAL A 256 0.19 -18.69 -26.82
N ALA A 257 -0.32 -19.77 -27.42
CA ALA A 257 -0.25 -19.98 -28.86
C ALA A 257 -0.92 -18.84 -29.65
N SER A 258 -2.07 -18.37 -29.16
CA SER A 258 -2.81 -17.24 -29.73
C SER A 258 -1.98 -15.94 -29.70
N VAL A 259 -1.35 -15.62 -28.57
CA VAL A 259 -0.49 -14.42 -28.43
C VAL A 259 0.71 -14.47 -29.39
N LEU A 260 1.27 -15.65 -29.63
CA LEU A 260 2.38 -15.85 -30.57
C LEU A 260 1.94 -15.89 -32.05
N GLY A 261 0.63 -15.85 -32.33
CA GLY A 261 0.10 -15.87 -33.70
C GLY A 261 0.06 -17.26 -34.35
N LEU A 262 0.12 -18.33 -33.55
CA LEU A 262 0.07 -19.70 -34.05
C LEU A 262 -1.35 -20.09 -34.46
N SER A 263 -1.47 -20.72 -35.62
CA SER A 263 -2.73 -21.24 -36.15
C SER A 263 -2.77 -22.77 -36.06
N GLY A 264 -3.94 -23.35 -35.79
CA GLY A 264 -4.14 -24.81 -35.68
C GLY A 264 -4.23 -25.31 -34.24
N THR A 265 -4.10 -26.63 -34.05
CA THR A 265 -4.16 -27.26 -32.71
C THR A 265 -2.94 -26.86 -31.88
N PRO A 266 -3.10 -26.19 -30.73
CA PRO A 266 -1.99 -25.78 -29.89
C PRO A 266 -1.19 -26.99 -29.39
N SER A 267 0.13 -26.94 -29.53
CA SER A 267 1.05 -27.93 -28.97
C SER A 267 2.27 -27.23 -28.38
N ILE A 268 2.85 -27.84 -27.35
CA ILE A 268 4.06 -27.31 -26.71
C ILE A 268 5.24 -27.27 -27.70
N ASP A 269 5.32 -28.23 -28.63
CA ASP A 269 6.34 -28.27 -29.68
C ASP A 269 6.25 -27.05 -30.61
N ALA A 270 5.04 -26.67 -31.01
CA ALA A 270 4.81 -25.53 -31.89
C ALA A 270 5.14 -24.20 -31.19
N VAL A 271 4.68 -24.03 -29.95
CA VAL A 271 5.01 -22.85 -29.13
C VAL A 271 6.52 -22.73 -28.91
N ALA A 272 7.20 -23.83 -28.58
CA ALA A 272 8.64 -23.82 -28.37
C ALA A 272 9.43 -23.56 -29.65
N ALA A 273 9.00 -24.12 -30.79
CA ALA A 273 9.62 -23.85 -32.09
C ALA A 273 9.50 -22.37 -32.47
N GLU A 274 8.34 -21.77 -32.23
CA GLU A 274 8.09 -20.35 -32.49
C GLU A 274 8.88 -19.43 -31.57
N LEU A 275 8.99 -19.76 -30.29
CA LEU A 275 9.84 -18.98 -29.38
C LEU A 275 11.33 -19.10 -29.73
N ARG A 276 11.80 -20.29 -30.17
CA ARG A 276 13.17 -20.46 -30.65
C ARG A 276 13.44 -19.69 -31.94
N SER A 277 12.49 -19.63 -32.87
CA SER A 277 12.66 -18.89 -34.13
C SER A 277 12.84 -17.38 -33.88
N ARG A 278 12.27 -16.87 -32.77
CA ARG A 278 12.39 -15.49 -32.31
C ARG A 278 13.71 -15.20 -31.55
N GLY A 279 14.43 -16.23 -31.13
CA GLY A 279 15.69 -16.09 -30.39
C GLY A 279 15.48 -15.57 -28.97
N GLU A 280 16.10 -14.45 -28.63
CA GLU A 280 15.96 -13.84 -27.30
C GLU A 280 14.62 -13.13 -27.15
N ALA A 281 13.72 -13.69 -26.33
CA ALA A 281 12.40 -13.13 -26.07
C ALA A 281 12.06 -13.13 -24.57
N ILE A 282 11.19 -12.20 -24.16
CA ILE A 282 10.47 -12.27 -22.88
C ILE A 282 9.06 -12.78 -23.14
N LEU A 283 8.63 -13.80 -22.40
CA LEU A 283 7.23 -14.19 -22.32
C LEU A 283 6.73 -13.88 -20.92
N VAL A 284 5.83 -12.90 -20.83
CA VAL A 284 5.11 -12.56 -19.61
C VAL A 284 3.84 -13.37 -19.54
N VAL A 285 3.61 -14.08 -18.43
CA VAL A 285 2.38 -14.82 -18.14
C VAL A 285 1.73 -14.19 -16.91
N ASP A 286 0.67 -13.41 -17.11
CA ASP A 286 0.03 -12.62 -16.06
C ASP A 286 -1.16 -13.37 -15.45
N ASN A 287 -1.33 -13.24 -14.13
CA ASN A 287 -2.46 -13.75 -13.33
C ASN A 287 -2.47 -15.29 -13.20
N CYS A 288 -1.33 -15.91 -12.89
CA CYS A 288 -1.19 -17.36 -12.81
C CYS A 288 -1.92 -18.02 -11.63
N GLU A 289 -2.30 -17.29 -10.58
CA GLU A 289 -2.75 -17.85 -9.29
C GLU A 289 -3.96 -18.80 -9.35
N HIS A 290 -4.81 -18.70 -10.37
CA HIS A 290 -6.00 -19.53 -10.53
C HIS A 290 -5.75 -20.81 -11.36
N VAL A 291 -4.62 -20.89 -12.06
CA VAL A 291 -4.19 -22.02 -12.90
C VAL A 291 -2.71 -22.33 -12.64
N ILE A 292 -2.29 -22.21 -11.39
CA ILE A 292 -0.88 -22.14 -11.02
C ILE A 292 -0.11 -23.41 -11.38
N GLU A 293 -0.76 -24.58 -11.24
CA GLU A 293 -0.20 -25.88 -11.62
C GLU A 293 0.09 -25.93 -13.14
N SER A 294 -0.90 -25.61 -13.99
CA SER A 294 -0.71 -25.55 -15.45
C SER A 294 0.31 -24.49 -15.88
N ALA A 295 0.36 -23.35 -15.19
CA ALA A 295 1.35 -22.31 -15.46
C ALA A 295 2.77 -22.77 -15.11
N ALA A 296 2.93 -23.51 -14.00
CA ALA A 296 4.20 -24.12 -13.61
C ALA A 296 4.65 -25.20 -14.61
N ASP A 297 3.75 -26.09 -15.03
CA ASP A 297 4.04 -27.13 -16.04
C ASP A 297 4.47 -26.51 -17.38
N LEU A 298 3.77 -25.46 -17.84
CA LEU A 298 4.16 -24.71 -19.02
C LEU A 298 5.56 -24.10 -18.87
N ALA A 299 5.84 -23.50 -17.71
CA ALA A 299 7.13 -22.86 -17.47
C ALA A 299 8.28 -23.87 -17.53
N VAL A 300 8.12 -25.05 -16.92
CA VAL A 300 9.11 -26.14 -16.98
C VAL A 300 9.40 -26.53 -18.42
N GLU A 301 8.36 -26.86 -19.20
CA GLU A 301 8.52 -27.29 -20.58
C GLU A 301 9.18 -26.21 -21.46
N LEU A 302 8.83 -24.94 -21.29
CA LEU A 302 9.42 -23.86 -22.07
C LEU A 302 10.87 -23.59 -21.69
N LEU A 303 11.23 -23.64 -20.41
CA LEU A 303 12.62 -23.44 -19.98
C LEU A 303 13.55 -24.55 -20.49
N GLU A 304 13.07 -25.78 -20.54
CA GLU A 304 13.85 -26.92 -21.07
C GLU A 304 14.06 -26.82 -22.60
N ARG A 305 13.04 -26.34 -23.33
CA ARG A 305 13.02 -26.35 -24.80
C ARG A 305 13.51 -25.05 -25.44
N CYS A 306 13.54 -23.95 -24.69
CA CYS A 306 13.80 -22.60 -25.19
C CYS A 306 14.87 -21.88 -24.34
N PRO A 307 16.16 -22.21 -24.50
CA PRO A 307 17.23 -21.74 -23.60
C PRO A 307 17.51 -20.23 -23.68
N ALA A 308 16.99 -19.52 -24.68
CA ALA A 308 17.15 -18.07 -24.86
C ALA A 308 15.94 -17.25 -24.33
N VAL A 309 14.88 -17.93 -23.87
CA VAL A 309 13.64 -17.29 -23.42
C VAL A 309 13.71 -16.97 -21.93
N ARG A 310 13.15 -15.81 -21.57
CA ARG A 310 12.96 -15.36 -20.20
C ARG A 310 11.48 -15.38 -19.88
N LEU A 311 11.10 -16.13 -18.86
CA LEU A 311 9.72 -16.20 -18.38
C LEU A 311 9.52 -15.24 -17.22
N VAL A 312 8.46 -14.43 -17.30
CA VAL A 312 8.04 -13.55 -16.21
C VAL A 312 6.60 -13.87 -15.86
N CYS A 313 6.38 -14.47 -14.70
CA CYS A 313 5.03 -14.78 -14.22
C CYS A 313 4.56 -13.71 -13.23
N THR A 314 3.25 -13.42 -13.18
CA THR A 314 2.66 -12.76 -12.02
C THR A 314 1.74 -13.71 -11.28
N SER A 315 1.84 -13.72 -9.95
CA SER A 315 1.03 -14.60 -9.11
C SER A 315 0.88 -14.02 -7.70
N ARG A 316 -0.04 -14.59 -6.92
CA ARG A 316 -0.20 -14.33 -5.49
C ARG A 316 0.63 -15.28 -4.62
N GLU A 317 0.97 -16.45 -5.14
CA GLU A 317 1.85 -17.43 -4.51
C GLU A 317 2.93 -17.91 -5.50
N PRO A 318 4.11 -18.38 -5.03
CA PRO A 318 5.17 -18.87 -5.92
C PRO A 318 4.72 -20.07 -6.76
N LEU A 319 5.25 -20.21 -7.98
CA LEU A 319 4.95 -21.35 -8.86
C LEU A 319 5.62 -22.64 -8.37
N MET A 320 6.63 -22.54 -7.51
CA MET A 320 7.39 -23.66 -6.93
C MET A 320 8.16 -24.48 -7.97
N VAL A 321 8.64 -23.81 -9.03
CA VAL A 321 9.45 -24.41 -10.09
C VAL A 321 10.94 -24.29 -9.76
N SER A 322 11.74 -25.31 -10.11
CA SER A 322 13.19 -25.29 -9.88
C SER A 322 13.84 -24.12 -10.63
N GLY A 323 14.66 -23.33 -9.93
CA GLY A 323 15.30 -22.14 -10.49
C GLY A 323 14.42 -20.89 -10.55
N GLU A 324 13.19 -20.93 -10.01
CA GLU A 324 12.33 -19.76 -9.87
C GLU A 324 12.97 -18.68 -8.99
N GLN A 325 13.11 -17.47 -9.55
CA GLN A 325 13.46 -16.28 -8.80
C GLN A 325 12.19 -15.51 -8.43
N VAL A 326 12.00 -15.22 -7.14
CA VAL A 326 10.79 -14.53 -6.66
C VAL A 326 11.10 -13.07 -6.41
N LEU A 327 10.43 -12.16 -7.15
CA LEU A 327 10.40 -10.74 -6.84
C LEU A 327 9.12 -10.41 -6.07
N ARG A 328 9.22 -10.27 -4.74
CA ARG A 328 8.07 -9.90 -3.90
C ARG A 328 7.83 -8.40 -3.96
N LEU A 329 6.66 -8.01 -4.43
CA LEU A 329 6.23 -6.61 -4.39
C LEU A 329 5.67 -6.28 -3.02
N THR A 330 6.08 -5.13 -2.51
CA THR A 330 5.52 -4.54 -1.31
C THR A 330 4.52 -3.44 -1.67
N ARG A 331 3.76 -3.02 -0.66
CA ARG A 331 2.91 -1.83 -0.71
C ARG A 331 3.77 -0.59 -0.95
N LEU A 332 3.19 0.46 -1.52
CA LEU A 332 3.90 1.73 -1.65
C LEU A 332 4.09 2.31 -0.25
N THR A 333 5.32 2.64 0.13
CA THR A 333 5.59 3.15 1.47
C THR A 333 5.00 4.57 1.63
N GLY A 334 4.45 4.84 2.82
CA GLY A 334 4.02 6.17 3.24
C GLY A 334 5.16 7.06 3.74
N ALA A 335 6.27 6.45 4.16
CA ALA A 335 7.51 7.12 4.53
C ALA A 335 8.55 6.98 3.40
N PRO A 336 9.41 7.99 3.17
CA PRO A 336 10.57 7.85 2.29
C PRO A 336 11.45 6.71 2.81
N SER A 337 11.86 5.81 1.91
CA SER A 337 12.73 4.70 2.31
C SER A 337 14.13 5.22 2.64
N ALA A 338 14.83 4.61 3.60
CA ALA A 338 16.21 4.97 3.93
C ALA A 338 17.19 4.83 2.75
N HIS A 339 16.80 4.11 1.69
CA HIS A 339 17.55 3.94 0.45
C HIS A 339 17.25 5.01 -0.61
N GLU A 340 16.25 5.86 -0.42
CA GLU A 340 16.02 7.08 -1.23
C GLU A 340 16.78 8.29 -0.66
N LEU A 341 17.45 8.11 0.49
CA LEU A 341 18.38 9.06 1.09
C LEU A 341 19.81 8.83 0.55
N GLU A 342 20.02 8.95 -0.77
CA GLU A 342 21.37 9.16 -1.30
C GLU A 342 21.64 10.67 -1.36
N ASP A 343 22.66 11.08 -0.58
CA ASP A 343 23.39 12.34 -0.54
C ASP A 343 22.63 13.68 -0.67
N GLY A 344 22.20 14.23 0.48
CA GLY A 344 22.27 15.68 0.73
C GLY A 344 21.02 16.53 0.53
N GLU A 345 19.87 15.97 0.15
CA GLU A 345 18.61 16.72 0.07
C GLU A 345 17.88 16.79 1.44
N PRO A 346 17.36 17.97 1.87
CA PRO A 346 16.69 18.10 3.17
C PRO A 346 15.39 17.28 3.23
N VAL A 347 15.17 16.62 4.37
CA VAL A 347 14.02 15.73 4.70
C VAL A 347 12.64 16.43 4.67
N THR A 348 12.57 17.74 4.37
CA THR A 348 11.34 18.54 4.44
C THR A 348 10.53 18.64 3.13
N GLY A 349 10.81 17.82 2.11
CA GLY A 349 10.15 17.95 0.78
C GLY A 349 9.86 16.67 -0.01
N SER A 350 10.21 15.48 0.47
CA SER A 350 10.04 14.23 -0.29
C SER A 350 8.63 13.65 -0.09
N THR A 351 7.74 13.79 -1.09
CA THR A 351 6.47 13.05 -1.11
C THR A 351 6.72 11.55 -1.31
N SER A 352 6.12 10.71 -0.47
CA SER A 352 6.29 9.26 -0.53
C SER A 352 5.69 8.66 -1.81
N PRO A 353 6.11 7.45 -2.23
CA PRO A 353 5.57 6.78 -3.41
C PRO A 353 4.03 6.67 -3.41
N ALA A 354 3.42 6.42 -2.26
CA ALA A 354 1.96 6.35 -2.11
C ALA A 354 1.30 7.73 -2.33
N GLN A 355 1.86 8.79 -1.72
CA GLN A 355 1.39 10.17 -1.90
C GLN A 355 1.52 10.61 -3.36
N ARG A 356 2.66 10.34 -4.01
CA ARG A 356 2.89 10.67 -5.42
C ARG A 356 1.86 10.01 -6.33
N LEU A 357 1.56 8.73 -6.10
CA LEU A 357 0.54 8.03 -6.88
C LEU A 357 -0.84 8.66 -6.69
N PHE A 358 -1.26 8.90 -5.44
CA PHE A 358 -2.55 9.53 -5.18
C PHE A 358 -2.66 10.92 -5.85
N ILE A 359 -1.65 11.78 -5.67
CA ILE A 359 -1.62 13.14 -6.22
C ILE A 359 -1.70 13.11 -7.75
N ASP A 360 -0.87 12.30 -8.41
CA ASP A 360 -0.85 12.18 -9.87
C ASP A 360 -2.23 11.77 -10.43
N ARG A 361 -2.87 10.78 -9.78
CA ARG A 361 -4.20 10.29 -10.19
C ARG A 361 -5.30 11.31 -9.92
N ALA A 362 -5.27 11.98 -8.76
CA ALA A 362 -6.28 12.95 -8.36
C ALA A 362 -6.23 14.17 -9.29
N GLN A 363 -5.04 14.68 -9.58
CA GLN A 363 -4.83 15.80 -10.51
C GLN A 363 -5.21 15.44 -11.94
N SER A 364 -4.88 14.22 -12.40
CA SER A 364 -5.32 13.72 -13.71
C SER A 364 -6.85 13.63 -13.81
N GLY A 365 -7.53 13.40 -12.69
CA GLY A 365 -8.99 13.42 -12.55
C GLY A 365 -9.61 14.81 -12.40
N GLY A 366 -8.81 15.87 -12.29
CA GLY A 366 -9.27 17.26 -12.14
C GLY A 366 -9.38 17.77 -10.70
N ALA A 367 -8.91 17.01 -9.71
CA ALA A 367 -8.85 17.49 -8.32
C ALA A 367 -7.79 18.59 -8.16
N VAL A 368 -8.10 19.61 -7.37
CA VAL A 368 -7.14 20.63 -6.95
C VAL A 368 -6.57 20.20 -5.61
N ILE A 369 -5.27 19.94 -5.57
CA ILE A 369 -4.54 19.52 -4.36
C ILE A 369 -3.56 20.64 -3.98
N ASP A 370 -3.61 21.08 -2.72
CA ASP A 370 -2.73 22.13 -2.19
C ASP A 370 -1.75 21.59 -1.13
N ARG A 371 -0.95 22.49 -0.54
CA ARG A 371 0.00 22.11 0.53
C ARG A 371 -0.69 21.80 1.86
N ALA A 372 -1.86 22.39 2.13
CA ALA A 372 -2.62 22.14 3.35
C ALA A 372 -3.19 20.70 3.38
N ASP A 373 -3.45 20.12 2.21
CA ASP A 373 -3.92 18.74 2.04
C ASP A 373 -2.89 17.68 2.45
N THR A 374 -1.60 18.02 2.60
CA THR A 374 -0.51 17.06 2.84
C THR A 374 -0.77 16.11 4.01
N ALA A 375 -1.28 16.63 5.14
CA ALA A 375 -1.58 15.81 6.32
C ALA A 375 -2.73 14.82 6.05
N ALA A 376 -3.78 15.27 5.36
CA ALA A 376 -4.92 14.43 5.00
C ALA A 376 -4.54 13.38 3.95
N ILE A 377 -3.67 13.69 2.98
CA ILE A 377 -3.14 12.72 2.01
C ILE A 377 -2.27 11.68 2.72
N THR A 378 -1.44 12.10 3.68
CA THR A 378 -0.62 11.17 4.47
C THR A 378 -1.50 10.18 5.21
N HIS A 379 -2.50 10.69 5.93
CA HIS A 379 -3.47 9.88 6.65
C HIS A 379 -4.27 8.96 5.71
N LEU A 380 -4.71 9.47 4.56
CA LEU A 380 -5.38 8.66 3.53
C LEU A 380 -4.49 7.51 3.01
N CYS A 381 -3.21 7.80 2.76
CA CYS A 381 -2.26 6.78 2.30
C CYS A 381 -2.04 5.68 3.36
N GLU A 382 -2.03 6.05 4.64
CA GLU A 382 -1.96 5.13 5.77
C GLU A 382 -3.24 4.29 5.89
N LEU A 383 -4.41 4.93 5.82
CA LEU A 383 -5.72 4.29 5.82
C LEU A 383 -5.88 3.25 4.70
N LEU A 384 -5.36 3.57 3.52
CA LEU A 384 -5.40 2.71 2.33
C LEU A 384 -4.18 1.79 2.22
N ASP A 385 -3.37 1.71 3.27
CA ASP A 385 -2.22 0.82 3.38
C ASP A 385 -1.18 0.97 2.26
N GLY A 386 -1.16 2.10 1.54
CA GLY A 386 -0.32 2.31 0.36
C GLY A 386 -0.64 1.38 -0.82
N LEU A 387 -1.84 0.77 -0.87
CA LEU A 387 -2.25 -0.13 -1.93
C LEU A 387 -2.54 0.67 -3.22
N PRO A 388 -1.80 0.48 -4.33
CA PRO A 388 -1.95 1.28 -5.54
C PRO A 388 -3.38 1.35 -6.08
N LEU A 389 -4.08 0.22 -6.15
CA LEU A 389 -5.47 0.20 -6.61
C LEU A 389 -6.40 1.00 -5.70
N ALA A 390 -6.20 0.93 -4.37
CA ALA A 390 -7.03 1.68 -3.43
C ALA A 390 -6.79 3.19 -3.57
N LEU A 391 -5.54 3.59 -3.69
CA LEU A 391 -5.15 4.98 -3.93
C LEU A 391 -5.72 5.51 -5.24
N GLU A 392 -5.71 4.72 -6.31
CA GLU A 392 -6.31 5.08 -7.60
C GLU A 392 -7.83 5.26 -7.51
N LEU A 393 -8.52 4.39 -6.78
CA LEU A 393 -9.97 4.48 -6.60
C LEU A 393 -10.37 5.67 -5.72
N ALA A 394 -9.62 5.94 -4.65
CA ALA A 394 -9.82 7.11 -3.81
C ALA A 394 -9.51 8.41 -4.57
N ALA A 395 -8.42 8.43 -5.34
CA ALA A 395 -8.06 9.57 -6.18
C ALA A 395 -9.13 9.91 -7.23
N ALA A 396 -9.84 8.90 -7.75
CA ALA A 396 -10.96 9.12 -8.65
C ALA A 396 -12.17 9.82 -7.97
N GLN A 397 -12.32 9.69 -6.65
CA GLN A 397 -13.37 10.39 -5.89
C GLN A 397 -12.99 11.83 -5.52
N ALA A 398 -11.68 12.13 -5.45
CA ALA A 398 -11.17 13.44 -5.05
C ALA A 398 -11.57 14.60 -5.99
N ALA A 399 -12.03 14.29 -7.21
CA ALA A 399 -12.60 15.29 -8.13
C ALA A 399 -14.03 15.75 -7.73
N HIS A 400 -14.69 15.01 -6.84
CA HIS A 400 -16.10 15.20 -6.50
C HIS A 400 -16.38 15.34 -5.00
N LEU A 401 -15.41 14.96 -4.14
CA LEU A 401 -15.52 15.04 -2.70
C LEU A 401 -14.32 15.80 -2.10
N PRO A 402 -14.53 16.68 -1.11
CA PRO A 402 -13.44 17.24 -0.32
C PRO A 402 -12.62 16.14 0.34
N LEU A 403 -11.30 16.33 0.43
CA LEU A 403 -10.37 15.31 0.93
C LEU A 403 -10.67 14.88 2.37
N ALA A 404 -11.14 15.80 3.22
CA ALA A 404 -11.55 15.49 4.59
C ALA A 404 -12.78 14.56 4.65
N GLU A 405 -13.75 14.75 3.76
CA GLU A 405 -14.93 13.87 3.66
C GLU A 405 -14.56 12.49 3.09
N LEU A 406 -13.62 12.46 2.13
CA LEU A 406 -13.08 11.21 1.58
C LEU A 406 -12.40 10.37 2.67
N VAL A 407 -11.56 10.99 3.49
CA VAL A 407 -10.91 10.35 4.65
C VAL A 407 -11.96 9.83 5.63
N SER A 408 -12.88 10.69 6.08
CA SER A 408 -13.88 10.32 7.07
C SER A 408 -14.78 9.18 6.60
N GLY A 409 -15.19 9.18 5.32
CA GLY A 409 -16.04 8.13 4.75
C GLY A 409 -15.32 6.78 4.59
N ILE A 410 -14.00 6.80 4.36
CA ILE A 410 -13.17 5.57 4.34
C ILE A 410 -12.99 5.03 5.77
N GLU A 411 -12.77 5.91 6.75
CA GLU A 411 -12.64 5.54 8.16
C GLU A 411 -13.93 4.95 8.73
N SER A 412 -15.08 5.54 8.41
CA SER A 412 -16.39 5.04 8.85
C SER A 412 -16.84 3.80 8.09
N GLY A 413 -16.24 3.52 6.92
CA GLY A 413 -16.64 2.43 6.03
C GLY A 413 -17.93 2.71 5.23
N GLU A 414 -18.42 3.95 5.24
CA GLU A 414 -19.64 4.37 4.54
C GLU A 414 -19.40 4.70 3.06
N LEU A 415 -18.13 4.82 2.64
CA LEU A 415 -17.76 5.17 1.27
C LEU A 415 -17.26 3.97 0.46
N GLU A 416 -18.05 3.55 -0.54
CA GLU A 416 -17.63 2.52 -1.51
C GLU A 416 -16.71 3.09 -2.59
N LEU A 417 -15.47 2.59 -2.65
CA LEU A 417 -14.50 2.96 -3.69
C LEU A 417 -14.69 2.12 -4.97
N ARG A 418 -15.19 2.75 -6.04
CA ARG A 418 -15.50 2.08 -7.33
C ARG A 418 -15.02 2.87 -8.55
N ARG A 419 -14.78 2.17 -9.66
CA ARG A 419 -14.52 2.78 -10.98
C ARG A 419 -15.40 2.20 -12.08
N ARG A 420 -15.55 2.96 -13.18
CA ARG A 420 -16.16 2.47 -14.44
C ARG A 420 -15.07 1.83 -15.31
N GLY A 421 -15.30 0.60 -15.81
CA GLY A 421 -14.37 -0.14 -16.67
C GLY A 421 -13.38 -1.04 -15.92
N GLY A 422 -12.64 -1.88 -16.66
CA GLY A 422 -11.78 -2.95 -16.11
C GLY A 422 -12.47 -4.31 -15.97
N ALA A 423 -11.69 -5.38 -15.75
CA ALA A 423 -12.22 -6.71 -15.46
C ALA A 423 -13.20 -6.63 -14.28
N ALA A 424 -14.27 -7.45 -14.26
CA ALA A 424 -15.31 -7.40 -13.23
C ALA A 424 -14.74 -7.41 -11.79
N ARG A 425 -13.63 -8.14 -11.62
CA ARG A 425 -12.89 -8.34 -10.37
C ARG A 425 -12.05 -7.14 -9.93
N GLN A 426 -11.91 -6.10 -10.75
CA GLN A 426 -11.10 -4.88 -10.48
C GLN A 426 -11.95 -3.60 -10.54
N ARG A 427 -13.29 -3.73 -10.42
CA ARG A 427 -14.22 -2.59 -10.45
C ARG A 427 -14.37 -1.91 -9.09
N SER A 428 -14.14 -2.65 -8.01
CA SER A 428 -14.08 -2.18 -6.63
C SER A 428 -12.98 -2.93 -5.87
N LEU A 429 -12.53 -2.40 -4.74
CA LEU A 429 -11.63 -3.13 -3.83
C LEU A 429 -12.31 -4.40 -3.31
N ASP A 430 -13.62 -4.33 -3.07
CA ASP A 430 -14.41 -5.45 -2.56
C ASP A 430 -14.46 -6.61 -3.54
N ASP A 431 -14.62 -6.36 -4.84
CA ASP A 431 -14.65 -7.41 -5.87
C ASP A 431 -13.30 -8.15 -5.95
N LEU A 432 -12.20 -7.43 -5.78
CA LEU A 432 -10.85 -7.99 -5.80
C LEU A 432 -10.57 -8.84 -4.56
N VAL A 433 -10.95 -8.33 -3.39
CA VAL A 433 -10.78 -9.01 -2.10
C VAL A 433 -11.71 -10.21 -1.99
N ARG A 434 -12.97 -10.10 -2.44
CA ARG A 434 -13.92 -11.23 -2.46
C ARG A 434 -13.42 -12.35 -3.34
N TRP A 435 -12.97 -12.03 -4.57
CA TRP A 435 -12.28 -13.02 -5.41
C TRP A 435 -11.06 -13.61 -4.72
N SER A 436 -10.33 -12.80 -3.95
CA SER A 436 -9.17 -13.26 -3.20
C SER A 436 -9.50 -14.25 -2.09
N LEU A 437 -10.67 -14.12 -1.48
CA LEU A 437 -11.24 -15.02 -0.47
C LEU A 437 -11.92 -16.25 -1.10
N ASP A 438 -12.45 -16.15 -2.32
CA ASP A 438 -13.05 -17.28 -3.03
C ASP A 438 -12.01 -18.31 -3.50
N LEU A 439 -10.73 -17.91 -3.63
CA LEU A 439 -9.62 -18.79 -4.01
C LEU A 439 -9.03 -19.59 -2.85
N VAL A 440 -9.35 -19.26 -1.59
CA VAL A 440 -8.79 -19.96 -0.43
C VAL A 440 -9.70 -21.11 0.01
N PRO A 441 -9.14 -22.20 0.58
CA PRO A 441 -9.96 -23.28 1.13
C PRO A 441 -11.01 -22.76 2.12
N PRO A 442 -12.19 -23.40 2.21
CA PRO A 442 -13.28 -22.94 3.07
C PRO A 442 -12.86 -22.68 4.53
N GLU A 443 -12.03 -23.55 5.09
CA GLU A 443 -11.51 -23.42 6.46
C GLU A 443 -10.52 -22.25 6.64
N ASP A 444 -9.79 -21.88 5.59
CA ASP A 444 -8.88 -20.72 5.59
C ASP A 444 -9.71 -19.43 5.42
N ARG A 445 -10.82 -19.46 4.66
CA ARG A 445 -11.78 -18.35 4.53
C ARG A 445 -12.48 -18.05 5.86
N ILE A 446 -12.97 -19.08 6.55
CA ILE A 446 -13.55 -18.94 7.89
C ILE A 446 -12.53 -18.34 8.86
N ALA A 447 -11.27 -18.78 8.77
CA ALA A 447 -10.21 -18.20 9.59
C ALA A 447 -9.95 -16.71 9.27
N ALA A 448 -9.94 -16.32 8.00
CA ALA A 448 -9.84 -14.91 7.61
C ALA A 448 -11.04 -14.08 8.12
N GLN A 449 -12.25 -14.62 8.05
CA GLN A 449 -13.45 -13.98 8.60
C GLN A 449 -13.34 -13.79 10.12
N ALA A 450 -12.92 -14.81 10.88
CA ALA A 450 -12.74 -14.68 12.33
C ALA A 450 -11.62 -13.70 12.71
N LEU A 451 -10.45 -13.77 12.06
CA LEU A 451 -9.34 -12.85 12.31
C LEU A 451 -9.66 -11.40 11.90
N SER A 452 -10.67 -11.19 11.05
CA SER A 452 -11.12 -9.84 10.69
C SER A 452 -11.72 -9.07 11.89
N LEU A 453 -12.07 -9.75 12.98
CA LEU A 453 -12.48 -9.11 14.22
C LEU A 453 -11.33 -8.41 14.92
N LEU A 454 -10.07 -8.78 14.64
CA LEU A 454 -8.88 -8.18 15.25
C LEU A 454 -8.57 -6.80 14.62
N PRO A 455 -8.65 -5.71 15.40
CA PRO A 455 -8.50 -4.34 14.88
C PRO A 455 -7.05 -3.94 14.60
N GLY A 456 -6.08 -4.68 15.13
CA GLY A 456 -4.66 -4.37 15.06
C GLY A 456 -3.80 -5.54 14.62
N ARG A 457 -2.50 -5.47 14.93
CA ARG A 457 -1.59 -6.61 14.79
C ARG A 457 -1.93 -7.70 15.79
N PHE A 458 -1.51 -8.92 15.51
CA PHE A 458 -1.72 -10.05 16.40
C PHE A 458 -0.61 -11.08 16.26
N SER A 459 -0.26 -11.73 17.36
CA SER A 459 0.75 -12.78 17.39
C SER A 459 0.21 -14.09 16.78
N ALA A 460 1.13 -15.00 16.44
CA ALA A 460 0.77 -16.37 16.04
C ALA A 460 -0.06 -17.07 17.13
N ALA A 461 0.34 -16.91 18.40
CA ALA A 461 -0.32 -17.54 19.53
C ALA A 461 -1.77 -17.06 19.67
N MET A 462 -2.01 -15.74 19.54
CA MET A 462 -3.36 -15.18 19.57
C MET A 462 -4.23 -15.73 18.44
N ALA A 463 -3.71 -15.74 17.20
CA ALA A 463 -4.44 -16.27 16.07
C ALA A 463 -4.80 -17.75 16.27
N GLU A 464 -3.85 -18.57 16.72
CA GLU A 464 -4.09 -20.00 16.94
C GLU A 464 -5.16 -20.28 17.98
N GLU A 465 -5.12 -19.58 19.11
CA GLU A 465 -6.06 -19.77 20.21
C GLU A 465 -7.49 -19.38 19.81
N ILE A 466 -7.64 -18.22 19.16
CA ILE A 466 -8.95 -17.76 18.65
C ILE A 466 -9.46 -18.75 17.59
N LEU A 467 -8.65 -19.09 16.60
CA LEU A 467 -9.07 -19.98 15.51
C LEU A 467 -9.37 -21.40 15.96
N GLN A 468 -8.73 -21.87 17.04
CA GLN A 468 -9.07 -23.17 17.64
C GLN A 468 -10.49 -23.21 18.23
N ALA A 469 -11.00 -22.07 18.69
CA ALA A 469 -12.35 -21.94 19.25
C ALA A 469 -13.44 -21.67 18.20
N VAL A 470 -13.08 -21.34 16.95
CA VAL A 470 -14.04 -21.06 15.87
C VAL A 470 -14.36 -22.33 15.06
N PRO A 471 -15.63 -22.79 15.04
CA PRO A 471 -16.02 -23.99 14.29
C PRO A 471 -15.70 -23.88 12.79
N GLY A 472 -15.04 -24.89 12.24
CA GLY A 472 -14.69 -24.95 10.81
C GLY A 472 -13.48 -24.10 10.41
N ALA A 473 -12.92 -23.28 11.31
CA ALA A 473 -11.70 -22.54 11.04
C ALA A 473 -10.46 -23.45 11.11
N ARG A 474 -9.47 -23.20 10.24
CA ARG A 474 -8.16 -23.85 10.35
C ARG A 474 -7.31 -23.16 11.41
N ARG A 475 -6.94 -23.88 12.49
CA ARG A 475 -6.09 -23.37 13.58
C ARG A 475 -4.80 -22.67 13.09
N LEU A 476 -4.06 -23.28 12.17
CA LEU A 476 -2.79 -22.76 11.64
C LEU A 476 -2.96 -21.98 10.32
N ALA A 477 -4.05 -21.22 10.18
CA ALA A 477 -4.34 -20.48 8.95
C ALA A 477 -3.42 -19.26 8.73
N ALA A 478 -2.98 -18.57 9.79
CA ALA A 478 -2.28 -17.29 9.64
C ALA A 478 -1.05 -17.33 8.69
N PRO A 479 -0.12 -18.30 8.78
CA PRO A 479 0.99 -18.41 7.80
C PRO A 479 0.52 -18.69 6.37
N ARG A 480 -0.60 -19.40 6.19
CA ARG A 480 -1.18 -19.68 4.87
C ARG A 480 -1.83 -18.44 4.28
N LEU A 481 -2.56 -17.69 5.10
CA LEU A 481 -3.14 -16.41 4.73
C LEU A 481 -2.07 -15.38 4.37
N VAL A 482 -0.88 -15.43 4.98
CA VAL A 482 0.29 -14.64 4.54
C VAL A 482 0.75 -15.08 3.14
N ARG A 483 0.90 -16.38 2.88
CA ARG A 483 1.25 -16.88 1.53
C ARG A 483 0.22 -16.48 0.48
N GLN A 484 -1.05 -16.45 0.85
CA GLN A 484 -2.16 -16.02 0.00
C GLN A 484 -2.30 -14.48 -0.05
N SER A 485 -1.45 -13.73 0.65
CA SER A 485 -1.49 -12.27 0.72
C SER A 485 -2.82 -11.69 1.26
N LEU A 486 -3.49 -12.41 2.16
CA LEU A 486 -4.65 -11.95 2.93
C LEU A 486 -4.22 -11.38 4.30
N LEU A 487 -3.04 -11.77 4.78
CA LEU A 487 -2.34 -11.18 5.91
C LEU A 487 -0.95 -10.69 5.49
N ASP A 488 -0.45 -9.68 6.16
CA ASP A 488 0.94 -9.25 6.15
C ASP A 488 1.66 -9.77 7.40
N LEU A 489 2.99 -9.84 7.32
CA LEU A 489 3.89 -10.09 8.45
C LEU A 489 4.71 -8.80 8.70
N ASP A 490 4.61 -8.24 9.90
CA ASP A 490 5.35 -7.08 10.39
C ASP A 490 6.25 -7.53 11.56
N GLY A 491 7.52 -7.80 11.26
CA GLY A 491 8.39 -8.52 12.19
C GLY A 491 7.90 -9.95 12.43
N ASP A 492 7.48 -10.24 13.67
CA ASP A 492 6.92 -11.52 14.09
C ASP A 492 5.39 -11.47 14.28
N GLU A 493 4.75 -10.32 14.02
CA GLU A 493 3.31 -10.14 14.17
C GLU A 493 2.58 -10.15 12.83
N PHE A 494 1.37 -10.68 12.83
CA PHE A 494 0.48 -10.67 11.68
C PHE A 494 -0.39 -9.42 11.68
N ARG A 495 -0.78 -8.99 10.49
CA ARG A 495 -1.75 -7.90 10.32
C ARG A 495 -2.65 -8.17 9.12
N MET A 496 -3.95 -7.97 9.29
CA MET A 496 -4.87 -7.97 8.16
C MET A 496 -4.97 -6.58 7.55
N LEU A 497 -4.84 -6.50 6.21
CA LEU A 497 -5.06 -5.25 5.48
C LEU A 497 -6.48 -4.73 5.73
N VAL A 498 -6.64 -3.42 5.87
CA VAL A 498 -7.94 -2.81 6.20
C VAL A 498 -9.04 -3.22 5.22
N THR A 499 -8.72 -3.24 3.92
CA THR A 499 -9.65 -3.63 2.84
C THR A 499 -10.04 -5.10 2.92
N VAL A 500 -9.07 -5.99 3.22
CA VAL A 500 -9.32 -7.43 3.41
C VAL A 500 -10.22 -7.64 4.63
N ARG A 501 -9.92 -6.93 5.71
CA ARG A 501 -10.69 -6.98 6.95
C ARG A 501 -12.13 -6.51 6.78
N GLN A 502 -12.38 -5.43 6.04
CA GLN A 502 -13.73 -4.91 5.78
C GLN A 502 -14.61 -5.94 5.05
N VAL A 503 -14.10 -6.52 3.97
CA VAL A 503 -14.85 -7.54 3.21
C VAL A 503 -15.04 -8.81 4.03
N ALA A 504 -14.00 -9.27 4.72
CA ALA A 504 -14.09 -10.45 5.59
C ALA A 504 -15.10 -10.24 6.73
N ARG A 505 -15.16 -9.03 7.32
CA ARG A 505 -16.20 -8.66 8.30
C ARG A 505 -17.60 -8.65 7.69
N ALA A 506 -17.76 -8.11 6.49
CA ALA A 506 -19.06 -8.10 5.81
C ALA A 506 -19.56 -9.54 5.49
N GLU A 507 -18.66 -10.44 5.09
CA GLU A 507 -19.00 -11.85 4.88
C GLU A 507 -19.27 -12.61 6.19
N LEU A 508 -18.58 -12.24 7.28
CA LEU A 508 -18.86 -12.78 8.61
C LEU A 508 -20.26 -12.36 9.09
N ALA A 509 -20.60 -11.08 8.95
CA ALA A 509 -21.91 -10.53 9.33
C ALA A 509 -23.08 -11.14 8.54
N ALA A 510 -22.82 -11.67 7.34
CA ALA A 510 -23.80 -12.43 6.56
C ALA A 510 -24.04 -13.86 7.10
N GLN A 511 -23.27 -14.31 8.11
CA GLN A 511 -23.32 -15.65 8.70
C GLN A 511 -23.45 -15.57 10.24
N PRO A 512 -24.67 -15.31 10.77
CA PRO A 512 -24.86 -14.97 12.19
C PRO A 512 -24.31 -16.00 13.19
N GLN A 513 -24.42 -17.30 12.90
CA GLN A 513 -23.91 -18.35 13.79
C GLN A 513 -22.38 -18.38 13.85
N LEU A 514 -21.73 -18.12 12.71
CA LEU A 514 -20.27 -18.04 12.64
C LEU A 514 -19.78 -16.74 13.28
N GLU A 515 -20.46 -15.62 13.03
CA GLU A 515 -20.19 -14.32 13.65
C GLU A 515 -20.24 -14.41 15.18
N GLU A 516 -21.29 -15.01 15.73
CA GLU A 516 -21.41 -15.21 17.18
C GLU A 516 -20.27 -16.07 17.72
N SER A 517 -19.93 -17.17 17.04
CA SER A 517 -18.83 -18.06 17.45
C SER A 517 -17.47 -17.36 17.40
N ALA A 518 -17.21 -16.55 16.37
CA ALA A 518 -15.98 -15.79 16.22
C ALA A 518 -15.85 -14.69 17.28
N HIS A 519 -16.93 -13.94 17.54
CA HIS A 519 -16.94 -12.96 18.62
C HIS A 519 -16.76 -13.61 20.00
N GLN A 520 -17.40 -14.76 20.25
CA GLN A 520 -17.22 -15.51 21.49
C GLN A 520 -15.76 -15.97 21.65
N ALA A 521 -15.11 -16.45 20.59
CA ALA A 521 -13.69 -16.83 20.64
C ALA A 521 -12.77 -15.64 20.98
N VAL A 522 -13.00 -14.47 20.36
CA VAL A 522 -12.24 -13.24 20.68
C VAL A 522 -12.51 -12.79 22.12
N PHE A 523 -13.76 -12.90 22.57
CA PHE A 523 -14.15 -12.57 23.94
C PHE A 523 -13.48 -13.49 24.97
N ASP A 524 -13.51 -14.81 24.75
CA ASP A 524 -12.89 -15.80 25.63
C ASP A 524 -11.37 -15.60 25.70
N TRP A 525 -10.74 -15.32 24.55
CA TRP A 525 -9.33 -14.94 24.49
C TRP A 525 -9.05 -13.71 25.35
N ALA A 526 -9.86 -12.64 25.22
CA ALA A 526 -9.69 -11.41 25.98
C ALA A 526 -9.89 -11.63 27.49
N VAL A 527 -10.83 -12.49 27.91
CA VAL A 527 -11.03 -12.87 29.32
C VAL A 527 -9.81 -13.63 29.86
N ALA A 528 -9.29 -14.59 29.10
CA ALA A 528 -8.11 -15.39 29.46
C ALA A 528 -6.84 -14.52 29.56
N HIS A 529 -6.71 -13.53 28.69
CA HIS A 529 -5.55 -12.63 28.58
C HIS A 529 -5.73 -11.28 29.27
N ALA A 530 -6.74 -11.13 30.12
CA ALA A 530 -6.95 -9.97 30.99
C ALA A 530 -6.46 -10.27 32.42
N PRO A 531 -5.15 -10.21 32.71
CA PRO A 531 -4.67 -10.35 34.07
C PRO A 531 -5.20 -9.20 34.92
N VAL A 532 -5.71 -9.53 36.11
CA VAL A 532 -6.02 -8.54 37.15
C VAL A 532 -4.68 -8.06 37.71
N ARG A 533 -4.33 -6.80 37.46
CA ARG A 533 -3.05 -6.21 37.86
C ARG A 533 -3.30 -5.04 38.81
N VAL A 534 -2.59 -5.03 39.92
CA VAL A 534 -2.61 -3.92 40.90
C VAL A 534 -1.70 -2.77 40.45
N ALA A 535 -0.69 -3.05 39.61
CA ALA A 535 0.28 -2.08 39.09
C ALA A 535 0.44 -2.13 37.56
N ALA A 536 1.05 -1.07 37.01
CA ALA A 536 1.28 -0.90 35.58
C ALA A 536 2.20 -1.96 34.98
N SER A 537 1.96 -2.29 33.72
CA SER A 537 2.76 -3.25 32.94
C SER A 537 2.61 -2.91 31.46
N ASN A 538 3.66 -3.16 30.69
CA ASN A 538 3.66 -2.88 29.25
C ASN A 538 2.77 -3.90 28.54
N VAL A 539 1.53 -3.52 28.25
CA VAL A 539 0.61 -4.27 27.36
C VAL A 539 0.72 -3.67 25.96
N SER A 540 0.71 -4.50 24.93
CA SER A 540 0.73 -4.01 23.55
C SER A 540 -0.53 -3.19 23.24
N LEU A 541 -0.40 -2.10 22.49
CA LEU A 541 -1.53 -1.31 22.02
C LEU A 541 -2.51 -2.13 21.17
N ASP A 542 -2.01 -3.14 20.46
CA ASP A 542 -2.81 -4.00 19.60
C ASP A 542 -3.67 -5.00 20.41
N GLU A 543 -3.12 -5.54 21.51
CA GLU A 543 -3.87 -6.36 22.47
C GLU A 543 -4.98 -5.55 23.13
N LEU A 544 -4.68 -4.32 23.57
CA LEU A 544 -5.66 -3.43 24.18
C LEU A 544 -6.83 -3.13 23.25
N ARG A 545 -6.58 -2.86 21.96
CA ARG A 545 -7.65 -2.64 20.97
C ARG A 545 -8.52 -3.89 20.79
N THR A 546 -7.93 -5.08 20.81
CA THR A 546 -8.67 -6.35 20.76
C THR A 546 -9.56 -6.50 21.99
N SER A 547 -9.04 -6.24 23.19
CA SER A 547 -9.81 -6.26 24.44
C SER A 547 -10.91 -5.19 24.48
N GLU A 548 -10.69 -3.99 23.96
CA GLU A 548 -11.71 -2.94 23.81
C GLU A 548 -12.88 -3.43 22.93
N SER A 549 -12.58 -4.04 21.78
CA SER A 549 -13.59 -4.61 20.88
C SER A 549 -14.35 -5.77 21.54
N ALA A 550 -13.66 -6.64 22.28
CA ALA A 550 -14.27 -7.74 23.03
C ALA A 550 -15.18 -7.23 24.15
N PHE A 551 -14.76 -6.20 24.88
CA PHE A 551 -15.57 -5.56 25.93
C PHE A 551 -16.86 -4.98 25.38
N ALA A 552 -16.78 -4.23 24.27
CA ALA A 552 -17.95 -3.62 23.64
C ALA A 552 -19.00 -4.68 23.22
N TRP A 553 -18.55 -5.75 22.57
CA TRP A 553 -19.43 -6.86 22.18
C TRP A 553 -19.99 -7.60 23.41
N GLY A 554 -19.13 -7.95 24.38
CA GLY A 554 -19.54 -8.66 25.58
C GLY A 554 -20.57 -7.89 26.40
N ARG A 555 -20.43 -6.56 26.48
CA ARG A 555 -21.40 -5.68 27.15
C ARG A 555 -22.73 -5.65 26.41
N GLN A 556 -22.72 -5.54 25.08
CA GLN A 556 -23.95 -5.57 24.26
C GLN A 556 -24.72 -6.89 24.41
N GLN A 557 -23.99 -7.99 24.60
CA GLN A 557 -24.54 -9.34 24.75
C GLN A 557 -24.76 -9.78 26.21
N SER A 558 -24.52 -8.88 27.19
CA SER A 558 -24.58 -9.18 28.63
C SER A 558 -23.78 -10.44 29.04
N ARG A 559 -22.59 -10.64 28.46
CA ARG A 559 -21.73 -11.79 28.73
C ARG A 559 -21.03 -11.66 30.09
N PRO A 560 -20.95 -12.73 30.89
CA PRO A 560 -20.10 -12.73 32.08
C PRO A 560 -18.62 -12.68 31.66
N GLY A 561 -17.79 -11.97 32.42
CA GLY A 561 -16.36 -11.78 32.18
C GLY A 561 -15.98 -10.37 31.72
N ILE A 562 -16.96 -9.52 31.41
CA ILE A 562 -16.74 -8.12 31.00
C ILE A 562 -16.04 -7.30 32.09
N GLY A 563 -16.28 -7.61 33.36
CA GLY A 563 -15.63 -6.93 34.47
C GLY A 563 -14.12 -7.16 34.49
N ARG A 564 -13.69 -8.40 34.22
CA ARG A 564 -12.27 -8.74 34.07
C ARG A 564 -11.60 -7.96 32.93
N ILE A 565 -12.28 -7.85 31.79
CA ILE A 565 -11.76 -7.10 30.63
C ILE A 565 -11.67 -5.60 30.95
N LEU A 566 -12.72 -4.97 31.49
CA LEU A 566 -12.68 -3.54 31.79
C LEU A 566 -11.63 -3.22 32.86
N LEU A 567 -11.46 -4.08 33.86
CA LEU A 567 -10.44 -3.91 34.87
C LEU A 567 -9.03 -3.89 34.27
N HIS A 568 -8.77 -4.80 33.32
CA HIS A 568 -7.53 -4.81 32.55
C HIS A 568 -7.36 -3.54 31.71
N LEU A 569 -8.41 -3.07 31.03
CA LEU A 569 -8.40 -1.86 30.19
C LEU A 569 -8.26 -0.56 30.99
N SER A 570 -8.72 -0.53 32.25
CA SER A 570 -8.85 0.69 33.06
C SER A 570 -7.57 1.55 33.11
N TYR A 571 -6.41 0.90 33.12
CA TYR A 571 -5.12 1.60 33.16
C TYR A 571 -4.77 2.27 31.82
N ALA A 572 -4.96 1.54 30.71
CA ALA A 572 -4.71 2.05 29.37
C ALA A 572 -5.63 3.23 29.03
N LEU A 573 -6.90 3.13 29.44
CA LEU A 573 -7.88 4.20 29.23
C LEU A 573 -7.51 5.49 30.00
N LEU A 574 -7.01 5.37 31.24
CA LEU A 574 -6.51 6.53 32.00
C LEU A 574 -5.28 7.16 31.34
N SER A 575 -4.37 6.34 30.80
CA SER A 575 -3.12 6.81 30.23
C SER A 575 -3.28 7.49 28.85
N ARG A 576 -4.37 7.20 28.12
CA ARG A 576 -4.61 7.69 26.75
C ARG A 576 -5.40 9.00 26.68
N GLY A 577 -5.85 9.55 27.82
CA GLY A 577 -6.53 10.85 27.87
C GLY A 577 -7.92 10.90 27.22
N THR A 578 -8.60 9.76 27.05
CA THR A 578 -9.93 9.66 26.41
C THR A 578 -11.07 10.09 27.35
N GLY A 579 -10.98 11.30 27.93
CA GLY A 579 -11.74 11.67 29.12
C GLY A 579 -13.27 11.69 28.96
N GLY A 580 -13.83 12.07 27.81
CA GLY A 580 -15.28 12.19 27.63
C GLY A 580 -16.00 10.84 27.58
N HIS A 581 -15.70 10.03 26.56
CA HIS A 581 -16.36 8.74 26.35
C HIS A 581 -16.06 7.72 27.47
N THR A 582 -14.83 7.71 28.00
CA THR A 582 -14.45 6.85 29.12
C THR A 582 -15.19 7.23 30.40
N ARG A 583 -15.42 8.54 30.63
CA ARG A 583 -16.23 9.01 31.76
C ARG A 583 -17.68 8.55 31.62
N ASP A 584 -18.31 8.80 30.49
CA ASP A 584 -19.72 8.42 30.27
C ASP A 584 -19.93 6.91 30.42
N LEU A 585 -18.99 6.11 29.92
CA LEU A 585 -18.96 4.66 30.11
C LEU A 585 -18.92 4.29 31.60
N ALA A 586 -17.97 4.87 32.34
CA ALA A 586 -17.76 4.54 33.75
C ALA A 586 -18.92 5.01 34.63
N GLU A 587 -19.44 6.22 34.40
CA GLU A 587 -20.60 6.75 35.13
C GLU A 587 -21.85 5.91 34.88
N GLY A 588 -22.12 5.51 33.64
CA GLY A 588 -23.24 4.63 33.33
C GLY A 588 -23.17 3.27 34.01
N ILE A 589 -21.96 2.71 34.22
CA ILE A 589 -21.77 1.47 34.98
C ILE A 589 -22.00 1.68 36.48
N LEU A 590 -21.60 2.83 37.04
CA LEU A 590 -21.81 3.10 38.47
C LEU A 590 -23.27 3.35 38.82
N ASP A 591 -24.05 3.85 37.86
CA ASP A 591 -25.50 4.05 37.99
C ASP A 591 -26.30 2.73 37.90
N ASP A 592 -25.67 1.61 37.50
CA ASP A 592 -26.30 0.29 37.48
C ASP A 592 -26.64 -0.23 38.91
N PRO A 593 -27.53 -1.23 39.04
CA PRO A 593 -27.82 -1.88 40.32
C PRO A 593 -26.58 -2.41 41.03
N THR A 594 -26.68 -2.60 42.35
CA THR A 594 -25.56 -3.06 43.17
C THR A 594 -25.05 -4.42 42.70
N PRO A 595 -23.73 -4.59 42.49
CA PRO A 595 -23.13 -5.87 42.09
C PRO A 595 -23.47 -7.03 43.03
N GLU A 596 -23.86 -8.17 42.46
CA GLU A 596 -24.15 -9.42 43.20
C GLU A 596 -23.12 -10.52 42.88
N THR A 597 -22.46 -10.44 41.72
CA THR A 597 -21.43 -11.41 41.28
C THR A 597 -20.02 -10.82 41.32
N LEU A 598 -19.01 -11.69 41.40
CA LEU A 598 -17.60 -11.26 41.40
C LEU A 598 -17.22 -10.49 40.11
N ASP A 599 -17.81 -10.82 38.96
CA ASP A 599 -17.53 -10.12 37.71
C ASP A 599 -18.17 -8.73 37.67
N GLU A 600 -19.41 -8.57 38.16
CA GLU A 600 -20.03 -7.26 38.34
C GLU A 600 -19.22 -6.39 39.31
N VAL A 601 -18.65 -6.99 40.37
CA VAL A 601 -17.75 -6.27 41.28
C VAL A 601 -16.48 -5.82 40.55
N ARG A 602 -15.86 -6.64 39.69
CA ARG A 602 -14.71 -6.22 38.86
C ARG A 602 -15.09 -5.04 37.96
N LEU A 603 -16.24 -5.12 37.31
CA LEU A 603 -16.75 -4.07 36.42
C LEU A 603 -16.95 -2.75 37.19
N TYR A 604 -17.58 -2.83 38.36
CA TYR A 604 -17.82 -1.71 39.25
C TYR A 604 -16.51 -1.07 39.76
N VAL A 605 -15.58 -1.88 40.25
CA VAL A 605 -14.25 -1.44 40.72
C VAL A 605 -13.47 -0.77 39.59
N ALA A 606 -13.52 -1.31 38.38
CA ALA A 606 -12.87 -0.72 37.21
C ALA A 606 -13.47 0.64 36.85
N ALA A 607 -14.81 0.76 36.83
CA ALA A 607 -15.50 2.03 36.56
C ALA A 607 -15.18 3.08 37.62
N LEU A 608 -15.16 2.68 38.89
CA LEU A 608 -14.81 3.59 39.98
C LEU A 608 -13.35 4.08 39.88
N LYS A 609 -12.41 3.19 39.54
CA LYS A 609 -11.02 3.56 39.27
C LYS A 609 -10.90 4.59 38.16
N LEU A 610 -11.66 4.43 37.07
CA LEU A 610 -11.69 5.38 35.96
C LEU A 610 -12.21 6.77 36.42
N VAL A 611 -13.33 6.80 37.15
CA VAL A 611 -13.93 8.04 37.67
C VAL A 611 -13.00 8.78 38.64
N ILE A 612 -12.40 8.06 39.60
CA ILE A 612 -11.43 8.61 40.55
C ILE A 612 -10.20 9.15 39.81
N GLY A 613 -9.66 8.38 38.85
CA GLY A 613 -8.50 8.78 38.05
C GLY A 613 -8.76 9.99 37.14
N LEU A 614 -10.00 10.17 36.66
CA LEU A 614 -10.42 11.32 35.86
C LEU A 614 -10.83 12.54 36.70
N GLY A 615 -10.73 12.45 38.03
CA GLY A 615 -10.98 13.56 38.95
C GLY A 615 -12.46 13.90 39.17
N THR A 616 -13.39 13.04 38.75
CA THR A 616 -14.83 13.22 39.02
C THR A 616 -15.19 12.56 40.36
N GLY A 617 -15.73 13.34 41.29
CA GLY A 617 -16.05 12.86 42.65
C GLY A 617 -17.31 12.00 42.66
N ARG A 618 -17.24 10.84 43.31
CA ARG A 618 -18.36 9.92 43.61
C ARG A 618 -18.30 9.49 45.09
N ASP A 619 -18.11 10.45 45.97
CA ASP A 619 -17.91 10.21 47.41
C ASP A 619 -19.11 9.47 48.06
N SER A 620 -20.30 9.54 47.43
CA SER A 620 -21.50 8.78 47.80
C SER A 620 -21.36 7.27 47.67
N GLU A 621 -20.42 6.78 46.85
CA GLU A 621 -20.26 5.33 46.59
C GLU A 621 -19.50 4.59 47.70
N VAL A 622 -18.98 5.32 48.70
CA VAL A 622 -18.14 4.75 49.75
C VAL A 622 -18.82 3.62 50.53
N ASP A 623 -20.09 3.80 50.90
CA ASP A 623 -20.86 2.79 51.65
C ASP A 623 -21.19 1.57 50.78
N ARG A 624 -21.40 1.79 49.49
CA ARG A 624 -21.64 0.72 48.51
C ARG A 624 -20.38 -0.13 48.38
N LEU A 625 -19.22 0.49 48.18
CA LEU A 625 -17.96 -0.23 48.03
C LEU A 625 -17.54 -0.95 49.32
N LEU A 626 -17.76 -0.35 50.50
CA LEU A 626 -17.61 -1.04 51.79
C LEU A 626 -18.46 -2.32 51.88
N GLY A 627 -19.67 -2.30 51.33
CA GLY A 627 -20.53 -3.48 51.21
C GLY A 627 -19.94 -4.56 50.29
N LEU A 628 -19.34 -4.15 49.17
CA LEU A 628 -18.75 -5.04 48.16
C LEU A 628 -17.40 -5.65 48.59
N LEU A 629 -16.67 -5.05 49.53
CA LEU A 629 -15.40 -5.60 50.03
C LEU A 629 -15.54 -7.04 50.53
N ARG A 630 -16.67 -7.38 51.17
CA ARG A 630 -16.95 -8.75 51.64
C ARG A 630 -17.05 -9.76 50.50
N ILE A 631 -17.53 -9.34 49.33
CA ILE A 631 -17.62 -10.18 48.14
C ILE A 631 -16.22 -10.45 47.59
N THR A 632 -15.37 -9.42 47.54
CA THR A 632 -13.98 -9.58 47.08
C THR A 632 -13.12 -10.39 48.05
N GLU A 633 -13.33 -10.24 49.37
CA GLU A 633 -12.62 -10.98 50.41
C GLU A 633 -12.96 -12.48 50.39
N ALA A 634 -14.23 -12.81 50.10
CA ALA A 634 -14.68 -14.20 49.97
C ALA A 634 -14.33 -14.84 48.61
N GLY A 635 -13.81 -14.06 47.65
CA GLY A 635 -13.46 -14.54 46.30
C GLY A 635 -11.98 -14.94 46.18
N ASP A 636 -11.66 -15.75 45.17
CA ASP A 636 -10.29 -16.23 44.89
C ASP A 636 -9.40 -15.19 44.16
N ASP A 637 -9.72 -13.88 44.23
CA ASP A 637 -9.04 -12.82 43.48
C ASP A 637 -8.46 -11.76 44.44
N GLU A 638 -7.33 -12.09 45.05
CA GLU A 638 -6.63 -11.23 46.01
C GLU A 638 -6.29 -9.86 45.41
N ALA A 639 -5.83 -9.82 44.15
CA ALA A 639 -5.49 -8.57 43.46
C ALA A 639 -6.71 -7.63 43.32
N LEU A 640 -7.89 -8.18 43.02
CA LEU A 640 -9.13 -7.41 43.03
C LEU A 640 -9.48 -6.89 44.43
N HIS A 641 -9.35 -7.72 45.46
CA HIS A 641 -9.64 -7.33 46.84
C HIS A 641 -8.75 -6.16 47.30
N LEU A 642 -7.44 -6.26 47.05
CA LEU A 642 -6.48 -5.21 47.39
C LEU A 642 -6.78 -3.90 46.65
N LEU A 643 -7.12 -3.97 45.36
CA LEU A 643 -7.48 -2.78 44.58
C LEU A 643 -8.79 -2.15 45.09
N ALA A 644 -9.81 -2.97 45.36
CA ALA A 644 -11.08 -2.47 45.91
C ALA A 644 -10.87 -1.81 47.28
N ALA A 645 -10.05 -2.39 48.15
CA ALA A 645 -9.71 -1.82 49.45
C ALA A 645 -8.95 -0.49 49.33
N SER A 646 -7.98 -0.40 48.42
CA SER A 646 -7.23 0.84 48.13
C SER A 646 -8.14 1.99 47.65
N LEU A 647 -9.06 1.70 46.70
CA LEU A 647 -10.04 2.67 46.22
C LEU A 647 -11.03 3.07 47.32
N THR A 648 -11.47 2.12 48.15
CA THR A 648 -12.35 2.40 49.31
C THR A 648 -11.68 3.33 50.30
N GLY A 649 -10.41 3.10 50.62
CA GLY A 649 -9.63 4.00 51.48
C GLY A 649 -9.60 5.42 50.91
N SER A 650 -9.39 5.55 49.60
CA SER A 650 -9.33 6.85 48.92
C SER A 650 -10.66 7.60 48.94
N LEU A 651 -11.80 6.90 48.82
CA LEU A 651 -13.12 7.51 48.99
C LEU A 651 -13.42 7.89 50.44
N LEU A 652 -13.01 7.05 51.40
CA LEU A 652 -13.17 7.34 52.84
C LEU A 652 -12.37 8.59 53.25
N ASP A 653 -11.17 8.76 52.71
CA ASP A 653 -10.35 9.96 52.93
C ASP A 653 -11.08 11.22 52.43
N ARG A 654 -11.67 11.18 51.23
CA ARG A 654 -12.47 12.29 50.67
C ARG A 654 -13.74 12.57 51.48
N ALA A 655 -14.35 11.53 52.06
CA ALA A 655 -15.50 11.64 52.95
C ALA A 655 -15.13 12.06 54.39
N GLY A 656 -13.85 12.27 54.71
CA GLY A 656 -13.38 12.62 56.05
C GLY A 656 -13.45 11.49 57.08
N ARG A 657 -13.63 10.23 56.64
CA ARG A 657 -13.74 9.03 57.49
C ARG A 657 -12.37 8.37 57.69
N TYR A 658 -11.38 9.16 58.11
CA TYR A 658 -9.96 8.76 58.14
C TYR A 658 -9.66 7.49 58.97
N ALA A 659 -10.37 7.28 60.09
CA ALA A 659 -10.19 6.09 60.92
C ALA A 659 -10.59 4.80 60.18
N GLU A 660 -11.69 4.85 59.42
CA GLU A 660 -12.15 3.74 58.60
C GLU A 660 -11.25 3.54 57.38
N ALA A 661 -10.79 4.64 56.76
CA ALA A 661 -9.82 4.59 55.65
C ALA A 661 -8.57 3.81 56.06
N ARG A 662 -7.99 4.14 57.23
CA ARG A 662 -6.82 3.44 57.77
C ARG A 662 -7.09 1.97 58.07
N ALA A 663 -8.26 1.63 58.60
CA ALA A 663 -8.63 0.25 58.86
C ALA A 663 -8.67 -0.59 57.58
N VAL A 664 -9.29 -0.06 56.52
CA VAL A 664 -9.36 -0.74 55.22
C VAL A 664 -7.99 -0.84 54.53
N ARG A 665 -7.20 0.25 54.55
CA ARG A 665 -5.84 0.26 53.98
C ARG A 665 -4.87 -0.67 54.73
N GLY A 666 -5.10 -0.93 56.02
CA GLY A 666 -4.30 -1.87 56.80
C GLY A 666 -4.23 -3.28 56.18
N VAL A 667 -5.34 -3.74 55.60
CA VAL A 667 -5.40 -5.02 54.86
C VAL A 667 -4.46 -5.00 53.65
N VAL A 668 -4.43 -3.88 52.91
CA VAL A 668 -3.58 -3.73 51.73
C VAL A 668 -2.11 -3.65 52.11
N ILE A 669 -1.80 -2.87 53.14
CA ILE A 669 -0.43 -2.72 53.67
C ILE A 669 0.13 -4.06 54.12
N ASP A 670 -0.65 -4.84 54.87
CA ASP A 670 -0.20 -6.14 55.37
C ASP A 670 0.06 -7.15 54.25
N ALA A 671 -0.78 -7.16 53.20
CA ALA A 671 -0.56 -7.97 52.00
C ALA A 671 0.65 -7.51 51.17
N ALA A 672 0.96 -6.21 51.18
CA ALA A 672 2.02 -5.61 50.38
C ALA A 672 3.41 -5.59 51.05
N ARG A 673 3.61 -6.19 52.24
CA ARG A 673 4.90 -6.17 52.99
C ARG A 673 6.06 -6.91 52.30
N GLY A 674 5.85 -7.53 51.14
CA GLY A 674 6.88 -8.19 50.34
C GLY A 674 7.57 -7.25 49.33
N PRO A 675 8.84 -7.52 48.94
CA PRO A 675 9.58 -6.67 48.01
C PRO A 675 8.92 -6.54 46.62
N GLU A 676 8.13 -7.54 46.21
CA GLU A 676 7.40 -7.57 44.93
C GLU A 676 6.30 -6.49 44.84
N HIS A 677 5.83 -5.97 45.98
CA HIS A 677 4.75 -4.98 46.06
C HIS A 677 5.20 -3.66 46.70
N SER A 678 6.51 -3.38 46.70
CA SER A 678 7.11 -2.17 47.29
C SER A 678 6.47 -0.86 46.82
N SER A 679 6.12 -0.75 45.53
CA SER A 679 5.44 0.42 44.97
C SER A 679 4.03 0.61 45.53
N LEU A 680 3.25 -0.47 45.59
CA LEU A 680 1.90 -0.47 46.16
C LEU A 680 1.95 -0.12 47.65
N LEU A 681 2.88 -0.73 48.39
CA LEU A 681 3.10 -0.46 49.81
C LEU A 681 3.42 1.02 50.05
N ALA A 682 4.33 1.60 49.26
CA ALA A 682 4.68 3.01 49.35
C ALA A 682 3.49 3.94 49.06
N GLY A 683 2.68 3.60 48.05
CA GLY A 683 1.45 4.33 47.73
C GLY A 683 0.43 4.29 48.88
N GLU A 684 0.20 3.13 49.48
CA GLU A 684 -0.72 3.01 50.62
C GLU A 684 -0.21 3.71 51.89
N LEU A 685 1.08 3.61 52.20
CA LEU A 685 1.70 4.33 53.31
C LEU A 685 1.64 5.85 53.11
N THR A 686 1.81 6.33 51.88
CA THR A 686 1.58 7.74 51.53
C THR A 686 0.16 8.14 51.89
N ASN A 687 -0.84 7.38 51.44
CA ASN A 687 -2.22 7.74 51.67
C ASN A 687 -2.60 7.69 53.16
N VAL A 688 -2.08 6.72 53.92
CA VAL A 688 -2.21 6.70 55.40
C VAL A 688 -1.56 7.94 56.02
N GLY A 689 -0.39 8.35 55.52
CA GLY A 689 0.27 9.59 55.91
C GLY A 689 -0.60 10.81 55.68
N VAL A 690 -1.22 10.93 54.50
CA VAL A 690 -2.17 12.01 54.16
C VAL A 690 -3.37 12.01 55.10
N ALA A 691 -3.95 10.84 55.40
CA ALA A 691 -5.07 10.73 56.33
C ALA A 691 -4.69 11.19 57.76
N HIS A 692 -3.48 10.86 58.24
CA HIS A 692 -2.97 11.38 59.51
C HIS A 692 -2.70 12.89 59.44
N HIS A 693 -2.17 13.38 58.31
CA HIS A 693 -1.85 14.79 58.11
C HIS A 693 -3.13 15.64 58.18
N LEU A 694 -4.18 15.25 57.45
CA LEU A 694 -5.49 15.91 57.45
C LEU A 694 -6.21 15.82 58.81
N ALA A 695 -5.91 14.79 59.61
CA ALA A 695 -6.41 14.65 60.98
C ALA A 695 -5.62 15.48 62.02
N GLY A 696 -4.54 16.16 61.61
CA GLY A 696 -3.65 16.91 62.52
C GLY A 696 -2.68 16.02 63.32
N GLU A 697 -2.56 14.75 62.97
CA GLU A 697 -1.71 13.75 63.63
C GLU A 697 -0.30 13.74 63.01
N PHE A 698 0.37 14.90 62.98
CA PHE A 698 1.60 15.13 62.20
C PHE A 698 2.74 14.14 62.45
N ALA A 699 2.93 13.68 63.69
CA ALA A 699 3.99 12.71 64.01
C ALA A 699 3.72 11.33 63.36
N ALA A 700 2.45 10.93 63.27
CA ALA A 700 2.06 9.68 62.61
C ALA A 700 2.16 9.81 61.09
N ALA A 701 1.77 10.97 60.54
CA ALA A 701 1.93 11.28 59.12
C ALA A 701 3.40 11.23 58.69
N GLU A 702 4.29 11.90 59.44
CA GLU A 702 5.73 11.91 59.18
C GLU A 702 6.35 10.51 59.23
N ALA A 703 5.91 9.65 60.16
CA ALA A 703 6.34 8.26 60.24
C ALA A 703 5.92 7.45 59.00
N ALA A 704 4.67 7.59 58.57
CA ALA A 704 4.13 6.89 57.40
C ALA A 704 4.83 7.31 56.09
N TYR A 705 5.05 8.61 55.88
CA TYR A 705 5.79 9.09 54.69
C TYR A 705 7.23 8.60 54.66
N ARG A 706 7.92 8.56 55.80
CA ARG A 706 9.28 8.04 55.88
C ARG A 706 9.35 6.54 55.62
N GLU A 707 8.39 5.78 56.13
CA GLU A 707 8.30 4.34 55.85
C GLU A 707 8.02 4.10 54.37
N GLY A 708 7.05 4.82 53.78
CA GLY A 708 6.74 4.74 52.34
C GLY A 708 7.94 5.08 51.46
N TRP A 709 8.68 6.13 51.82
CA TRP A 709 9.91 6.50 51.11
C TRP A 709 11.00 5.43 51.25
N ALA A 710 11.14 4.81 52.43
CA ALA A 710 12.16 3.79 52.68
C ALA A 710 11.91 2.48 51.92
N VAL A 711 10.64 2.13 51.66
CA VAL A 711 10.28 0.90 50.93
C VAL A 711 10.20 1.09 49.42
N ALA A 712 9.97 2.32 48.93
CA ALA A 712 9.90 2.63 47.50
C ALA A 712 11.27 2.55 46.81
N ALA A 713 11.31 2.06 45.57
CA ALA A 713 12.52 2.12 44.76
C ALA A 713 12.87 3.58 44.40
N PRO A 714 14.16 3.93 44.22
CA PRO A 714 14.57 5.31 43.91
C PRO A 714 13.97 5.89 42.63
N ASP A 715 13.62 5.05 41.66
CA ASP A 715 13.00 5.42 40.39
C ASP A 715 11.47 5.29 40.37
N ASP A 716 10.86 4.94 41.50
CA ASP A 716 9.42 4.83 41.67
C ASP A 716 8.76 6.20 41.86
N VAL A 717 7.63 6.44 41.19
CA VAL A 717 6.82 7.64 41.38
C VAL A 717 6.34 7.79 42.83
N ASN A 718 6.03 6.69 43.52
CA ASN A 718 5.60 6.71 44.91
C ASN A 718 6.70 7.20 45.87
N SER A 719 7.98 7.00 45.52
CA SER A 719 9.12 7.58 46.26
C SER A 719 9.09 9.11 46.20
N VAL A 720 8.84 9.65 45.00
CA VAL A 720 8.72 11.09 44.77
C VAL A 720 7.51 11.66 45.52
N ILE A 721 6.37 10.96 45.49
CA ILE A 721 5.14 11.36 46.18
C ILE A 721 5.34 11.36 47.70
N CYS A 722 5.98 10.34 48.28
CA CYS A 722 6.27 10.29 49.73
C CYS A 722 7.08 11.52 50.18
N ARG A 723 8.12 11.87 49.42
CA ARG A 723 8.98 13.02 49.73
C ARG A 723 8.29 14.37 49.53
N ALA A 724 7.44 14.48 48.52
CA ALA A 724 6.64 15.69 48.31
C ALA A 724 5.72 15.96 49.51
N ASN A 725 4.95 14.95 49.93
CA ASN A 725 4.06 15.05 51.09
C ASN A 725 4.82 15.28 52.41
N LEU A 726 6.01 14.68 52.57
CA LEU A 726 6.86 14.94 53.73
C LEU A 726 7.33 16.40 53.77
N GLY A 727 7.64 17.00 52.61
CA GLY A 727 7.97 18.42 52.51
C GLY A 727 6.78 19.33 52.82
N GLU A 728 5.59 19.02 52.29
CA GLU A 728 4.34 19.73 52.60
C GLU A 728 4.08 19.72 54.12
N LEU A 729 4.18 18.55 54.77
CA LEU A 729 4.04 18.43 56.22
C LEU A 729 5.07 19.27 57.01
N MET A 730 6.31 19.37 56.52
CA MET A 730 7.32 20.24 57.14
C MET A 730 6.95 21.73 56.99
N VAL A 731 6.39 22.14 55.84
CA VAL A 731 5.88 23.50 55.63
C VAL A 731 4.73 23.79 56.59
N ASP A 732 3.73 22.91 56.67
CA ASP A 732 2.55 23.08 57.52
C ASP A 732 2.88 23.12 59.02
N THR A 733 3.95 22.44 59.43
CA THR A 733 4.46 22.46 60.82
C THR A 733 5.49 23.56 61.10
N GLY A 734 5.78 24.43 60.11
CA GLY A 734 6.68 25.58 60.25
C GLY A 734 8.18 25.26 60.20
N ARG A 735 8.56 24.05 59.78
CA ARG A 735 9.95 23.58 59.62
C ARG A 735 10.53 23.97 58.25
N PHE A 736 10.43 25.24 57.90
CA PHE A 736 10.72 25.73 56.54
C PHE A 736 12.14 25.47 56.03
N GLU A 737 13.16 25.57 56.89
CA GLU A 737 14.55 25.30 56.49
C GLU A 737 14.73 23.81 56.10
N GLU A 738 14.18 22.91 56.91
CA GLU A 738 14.22 21.47 56.67
C GLU A 738 13.41 21.06 55.44
N ALA A 739 12.23 21.66 55.26
CA ALA A 739 11.40 21.47 54.07
C ALA A 739 12.16 21.85 52.79
N ALA A 740 12.83 23.02 52.79
CA ALA A 740 13.55 23.51 51.63
C ALA A 740 14.78 22.64 51.30
N GLU A 741 15.51 22.16 52.30
CA GLU A 741 16.62 21.22 52.09
C GLU A 741 16.13 19.87 51.53
N HIS A 742 15.06 19.31 52.12
CA HIS A 742 14.49 18.04 51.69
C HIS A 742 13.96 18.09 50.25
N LEU A 743 13.12 19.08 49.93
CA LEU A 743 12.49 19.23 48.63
C LEU A 743 13.51 19.55 47.53
N ARG A 744 14.57 20.34 47.81
CA ARG A 744 15.66 20.57 46.84
C ARG A 744 16.45 19.30 46.53
N ALA A 745 16.73 18.48 47.55
CA ALA A 745 17.38 17.19 47.35
C ALA A 745 16.51 16.23 46.54
N ALA A 746 15.18 16.36 46.66
CA ALA A 746 14.21 15.51 46.01
C ALA A 746 13.91 15.90 44.54
N LEU A 747 13.98 17.18 44.21
CA LEU A 747 13.55 17.69 42.90
C LEU A 747 14.21 17.02 41.67
N PRO A 748 15.51 16.65 41.66
CA PRO A 748 16.12 15.98 40.52
C PRO A 748 15.42 14.68 40.11
N ASP A 749 14.97 13.87 41.08
CA ASP A 749 14.26 12.62 40.80
C ASP A 749 12.83 12.89 40.32
N ALA A 750 12.19 13.93 40.87
CA ALA A 750 10.83 14.33 40.51
C ALA A 750 10.70 14.76 39.05
N ARG A 751 11.77 15.30 38.44
CA ARG A 751 11.78 15.74 37.03
C ARG A 751 11.50 14.65 36.00
N ARG A 752 11.60 13.37 36.39
CA ARG A 752 11.16 12.23 35.56
C ARG A 752 9.64 12.14 35.44
N PHE A 753 8.92 12.80 36.37
CA PHE A 753 7.47 12.85 36.46
C PHE A 753 7.03 14.32 36.47
N PRO A 754 6.86 14.95 35.29
CA PRO A 754 6.71 16.40 35.17
C PRO A 754 5.59 17.00 36.04
N VAL A 755 4.48 16.28 36.24
CA VAL A 755 3.38 16.71 37.11
C VAL A 755 3.82 16.76 38.58
N MET A 756 4.55 15.75 39.05
CA MET A 756 5.04 15.68 40.43
C MET A 756 6.18 16.67 40.68
N ALA A 757 7.02 16.95 39.67
CA ALA A 757 8.01 18.02 39.74
C ALA A 757 7.34 19.38 39.96
N GLY A 758 6.26 19.66 39.22
CA GLY A 758 5.46 20.87 39.39
C GLY A 758 4.93 21.05 40.82
N ALA A 759 4.25 20.02 41.35
CA ALA A 759 3.73 20.03 42.71
C ALA A 759 4.83 20.21 43.76
N MET A 760 5.95 19.49 43.61
CA MET A 760 7.10 19.60 44.52
C MET A 760 7.76 20.98 44.50
N ILE A 761 7.79 21.65 43.34
CA ILE A 761 8.27 23.03 43.25
C ILE A 761 7.31 23.99 43.97
N ALA A 762 5.99 23.75 43.92
CA ALA A 762 5.03 24.56 44.67
C ALA A 762 5.27 24.50 46.19
N GLU A 763 5.46 23.29 46.73
CA GLU A 763 5.79 23.11 48.15
C GLU A 763 7.14 23.74 48.52
N LEU A 764 8.13 23.63 47.63
CA LEU A 764 9.43 24.26 47.85
C LEU A 764 9.32 25.79 47.87
N VAL A 765 8.48 26.37 47.00
CA VAL A 765 8.19 27.81 47.02
C VAL A 765 7.58 28.22 48.36
N GLY A 766 6.62 27.46 48.89
CA GLY A 766 6.06 27.69 50.23
C GLY A 766 7.12 27.66 51.33
N ALA A 767 8.04 26.69 51.30
CA ALA A 767 9.17 26.61 52.23
C ALA A 767 10.13 27.82 52.12
N GLU A 768 10.45 28.27 50.90
CA GLU A 768 11.30 29.44 50.66
C GLU A 768 10.68 30.74 51.18
N VAL A 769 9.37 30.91 51.00
CA VAL A 769 8.62 32.05 51.55
C VAL A 769 8.64 32.02 53.08
N GLY A 770 8.33 30.86 53.69
CA GLY A 770 8.28 30.71 55.14
C GLY A 770 9.60 31.01 55.86
N ARG A 771 10.75 30.77 55.19
CA ARG A 771 12.08 31.13 55.72
C ARG A 771 12.58 32.53 55.31
N GLY A 772 11.79 33.30 54.56
CA GLY A 772 12.10 34.67 54.15
C GLY A 772 12.98 34.81 52.89
N ALA A 773 13.15 33.76 52.09
CA ALA A 773 13.97 33.73 50.88
C ALA A 773 13.15 34.08 49.61
N VAL A 774 12.48 35.23 49.61
CA VAL A 774 11.47 35.64 48.61
C VAL A 774 12.00 35.64 47.15
N GLU A 775 13.24 36.06 46.91
CA GLU A 775 13.82 36.07 45.56
C GLU A 775 14.08 34.65 45.01
N GLN A 776 14.37 33.69 45.89
CA GLN A 776 14.52 32.28 45.52
C GLN A 776 13.16 31.66 45.21
N ALA A 777 12.14 31.96 46.02
CA ALA A 777 10.75 31.58 45.78
C ALA A 777 10.25 32.07 44.41
N ARG A 778 10.46 33.36 44.08
CA ARG A 778 10.09 33.95 42.77
C ARG A 778 10.81 33.32 41.58
N THR A 779 12.04 32.85 41.77
CA THR A 779 12.81 32.18 40.72
C THR A 779 12.26 30.78 40.44
N LEU A 780 12.00 30.03 41.51
CA LEU A 780 11.43 28.69 41.46
C LEU A 780 10.02 28.70 40.87
N ALA A 781 9.18 29.64 41.29
CA ALA A 781 7.81 29.71 40.81
C ALA A 781 7.72 30.00 39.29
N ARG A 782 8.59 30.88 38.75
CA ARG A 782 8.73 31.10 37.30
C ARG A 782 9.28 29.88 36.55
N GLN A 783 10.07 29.03 37.20
CA GLN A 783 10.51 27.77 36.61
C GLN A 783 9.34 26.79 36.54
N ALA A 784 8.57 26.69 37.62
CA ALA A 784 7.38 25.86 37.73
C ALA A 784 6.33 26.20 36.66
N GLU A 785 6.01 27.49 36.45
CA GLU A 785 5.06 27.91 35.40
C GLU A 785 5.48 27.47 34.00
N ARG A 786 6.79 27.52 33.69
CA ARG A 786 7.30 27.09 32.39
C ARG A 786 7.23 25.58 32.20
N GLU A 787 7.56 24.82 33.24
CA GLU A 787 7.46 23.35 33.21
C GLU A 787 5.99 22.92 33.10
N LEU A 788 5.06 23.55 33.82
CA LEU A 788 3.63 23.24 33.70
C LEU A 788 3.00 23.70 32.41
N ALA A 789 3.36 24.86 31.85
CA ALA A 789 2.82 25.30 30.56
C ALA A 789 3.13 24.29 29.44
N TYR A 790 4.33 23.69 29.48
CA TYR A 790 4.70 22.62 28.56
C TYR A 790 3.87 21.34 28.79
N VAL A 791 3.66 20.96 30.06
CA VAL A 791 2.89 19.76 30.44
C VAL A 791 1.40 19.92 30.14
N VAL A 792 0.79 21.07 30.41
CA VAL A 792 -0.62 21.37 30.12
C VAL A 792 -0.87 21.47 28.61
N ALA A 793 0.10 21.97 27.84
CA ALA A 793 0.03 21.93 26.38
C ALA A 793 0.05 20.48 25.84
N ALA A 794 0.72 19.57 26.54
CA ALA A 794 0.75 18.14 26.21
C ALA A 794 -0.48 17.38 26.77
N ASP A 795 -1.03 17.79 27.91
CA ASP A 795 -2.21 17.22 28.57
C ASP A 795 -3.08 18.32 29.21
N PRO A 796 -4.13 18.78 28.49
CA PRO A 796 -5.03 19.83 28.97
C PRO A 796 -5.81 19.47 30.24
N SER A 797 -5.89 18.19 30.63
CA SER A 797 -6.60 17.77 31.86
C SER A 797 -5.92 18.25 33.15
N LEU A 798 -4.65 18.66 33.05
CA LEU A 798 -3.83 19.10 34.18
C LEU A 798 -3.92 20.60 34.49
N GLN A 799 -4.83 21.32 33.83
CA GLN A 799 -5.04 22.76 34.01
C GLN A 799 -5.28 23.17 35.49
N TYR A 800 -5.97 22.32 36.27
CA TYR A 800 -6.21 22.54 37.70
C TYR A 800 -4.91 22.69 38.52
N VAL A 801 -3.86 21.94 38.19
CA VAL A 801 -2.56 22.02 38.89
C VAL A 801 -1.90 23.37 38.61
N ALA A 802 -1.98 23.84 37.36
CA ALA A 802 -1.48 25.16 36.98
C ALA A 802 -2.28 26.30 37.65
N ASP A 803 -3.57 26.11 37.90
CA ASP A 803 -4.41 27.07 38.61
C ASP A 803 -4.02 27.17 40.10
N ARG A 804 -3.84 26.04 40.80
CA ARG A 804 -3.34 26.02 42.20
C ARG A 804 -1.98 26.70 42.36
N MET A 805 -1.09 26.53 41.38
CA MET A 805 0.24 27.15 41.42
C MET A 805 0.19 28.65 41.15
N ARG A 806 -0.76 29.11 40.31
CA ARG A 806 -1.03 30.54 40.14
C ARG A 806 -1.60 31.18 41.41
N GLU A 807 -2.43 30.46 42.16
CA GLU A 807 -2.89 30.91 43.49
C GLU A 807 -1.74 31.02 44.49
N ALA A 808 -0.85 30.03 44.54
CA ALA A 808 0.35 30.07 45.39
C ALA A 808 1.34 31.18 44.97
N LEU A 809 1.38 31.54 43.68
CA LEU A 809 2.15 32.68 43.18
C LEU A 809 1.54 34.02 43.59
N ALA A 810 0.21 34.14 43.55
CA ALA A 810 -0.49 35.34 43.95
C ALA A 810 -0.27 35.65 45.45
N SER A 811 -0.15 34.62 46.30
CA SER A 811 0.12 34.79 47.74
C SER A 811 1.56 35.16 48.09
N ILE A 812 2.49 35.22 47.13
CA ILE A 812 3.88 35.67 47.34
C ILE A 812 4.01 37.19 47.16
N ASP A 813 3.11 37.78 46.36
CA ASP A 813 3.10 39.22 46.08
C ASP A 813 2.24 40.02 47.08
N ASP A 814 1.32 39.35 47.80
CA ASP A 814 0.59 39.84 48.97
C ASP A 814 1.38 39.62 50.28
#